data_AF-A0A538PJ95-F1
#
_entry.id   AF-A0A538PJ95-F1
#
_cell.length_a   1.000
_cell.length_b   1.000
_cell.length_c   1.000
_cell.angle_alpha   90.00
_cell.angle_beta   90.00
_cell.angle_gamma   90.00
#
_symmetry.space_group_name_H-M   'P 1'
#
loop_
_entity.id
_entity.type
_entity.pdbx_description
1 polymer ?
#
loop_
_entity_poly.entity_id
_entity_poly.type
_entity_poly.pdbx_seq_one_letter_code
_entity_poly.pdbx_strand_id
1 'polypeptide(L)'
;MEPVPGRQPDAAARSAGHIDRLDEGTARSAPGHSPGHRDFVLPVGRDRSVARYRSIQHQFPAIYGIGPAGLPDSAPERRRAQAKQLKAYLLFFDQLLASYFAQLSCTGSLFSFHEPDPRTYFTQMVDDDALGLSDIRIVDDATHREHLQDIAEDKASAATLSSRKNRFLNHLMARFAEQFTDYSLALLGAASREPRADRDRIVADKQAFLQHYPRISSARGTGADLLSPAGEADVSGLQERIQRRLGLSAEAGERTFLIEHVLLTPMSQDHIPPGRLDRQIPVLTDVVSRDPYSLQLSIVFPAWRGRLRQGADGVHDLRAFFEHTVREETPAHLTPFVHWLDETKWPLFESAYEQWRDAHQHHRAMKLGLEPVSDPGSLRVRDARDRLIDLLGLGQTYPLRDLPVGDDRFTVPLDQTARIPIERSQRGVIYELRGDGDGALVTAEGTGETIFLQTPPMRVDTTFRILARKLATTREAYLLAQPAVKVGLDVNLRARIVNAELLDPSVKTATDQAARILAWGASVRVQIDHSQEGVDYHLLQIVGGAERRLSDDVRGNLGDIVLSGEPVHEDLELRIRATKQFDPSEHRETQTDLLEIALPLEVQARADLAVAVEPSSVIDFDAEATVRIDSTQVDATYSLYLRTVSDRDFVFDTAVAGLLAADVDGEPRVHVVRPPQPPIWEELDGFRPVGTPVSGNGGALRLPLSPLRDDAVILIRAQKEHRQDAAIIASSVQLAHMDGGRTDGTLEITGGQAGVFYEVRRDPDGPPLGLPAYFHKTDERDAAANKGIGADPSYGLQINLDLAISRGTQWTATTPAELAATPPLPPLLATEPLDAGTTLYFRAIKAHTRATARLSRTARIEQVPQIAAVPAAVRSGSAVTVVVRASVVGDRYQLTQDGQPVGPARDGDGGALVFSTAPVSPSTRFQMLVTHPGEPGIPVRRAVRVNPAPPTPR
;
A
#
# COMPACT_ATOMS: atom_id res chain seq x y z
N MET A 1 -27.00 19.41 67.79
CA MET A 1 -26.19 18.20 67.56
C MET A 1 -25.50 18.38 66.24
N GLU A 2 -24.18 18.52 66.24
CA GLU A 2 -23.34 18.56 65.03
C GLU A 2 -22.10 17.69 65.30
N PRO A 3 -21.69 16.82 64.37
CA PRO A 3 -20.42 16.10 64.47
C PRO A 3 -19.28 16.93 63.85
N VAL A 4 -18.23 17.14 64.62
CA VAL A 4 -16.98 17.80 64.18
C VAL A 4 -16.25 16.93 63.14
N PRO A 5 -15.68 17.48 62.06
CA PRO A 5 -14.90 16.69 61.09
C PRO A 5 -13.63 16.12 61.73
N GLY A 6 -13.44 14.80 61.60
CA GLY A 6 -12.28 14.08 62.13
C GLY A 6 -11.04 14.15 61.24
N ARG A 7 -9.87 13.82 61.83
CA ARG A 7 -8.57 13.72 61.15
C ARG A 7 -8.61 12.86 59.89
N GLN A 8 -7.92 13.29 58.84
CA GLN A 8 -7.45 12.39 57.78
C GLN A 8 -6.42 11.39 58.36
N PRO A 9 -6.47 10.10 57.99
CA PRO A 9 -5.36 9.18 58.21
C PRO A 9 -4.26 9.34 57.15
N ASP A 10 -3.02 9.02 57.52
CA ASP A 10 -1.81 9.35 56.78
C ASP A 10 -1.57 8.61 55.45
N ALA A 11 -0.62 9.13 54.67
CA ALA A 11 -0.30 8.74 53.29
C ALA A 11 0.14 7.27 53.08
N ALA A 12 0.36 6.49 54.14
CA ALA A 12 0.84 5.11 54.09
C ALA A 12 -0.10 4.13 53.32
N ALA A 13 -1.38 4.46 53.17
CA ALA A 13 -2.35 3.58 52.50
C ALA A 13 -2.22 3.54 50.96
N ARG A 14 -1.47 4.47 50.34
CA ARG A 14 -1.49 4.63 48.87
C ARG A 14 -0.73 3.54 48.10
N SER A 15 0.22 2.85 48.71
CA SER A 15 1.03 1.82 48.04
C SER A 15 0.29 0.50 47.78
N ALA A 16 -0.79 0.21 48.53
CA ALA A 16 -1.57 -1.02 48.34
C ALA A 16 -2.55 -0.92 47.16
N GLY A 17 -3.18 0.25 46.98
CA GLY A 17 -4.20 0.49 45.94
C GLY A 17 -3.66 0.74 44.53
N HIS A 18 -2.43 0.35 44.24
CA HIS A 18 -1.78 0.58 42.93
C HIS A 18 -1.59 -0.68 42.09
N ILE A 19 -1.72 -1.88 42.68
CA ILE A 19 -1.62 -3.16 41.94
C ILE A 19 -2.90 -3.41 41.13
N ASP A 20 -4.08 -3.24 41.75
CA ASP A 20 -5.40 -3.40 41.08
C ASP A 20 -5.69 -2.37 39.97
N ARG A 21 -4.82 -1.37 39.76
CA ARG A 21 -4.99 -0.32 38.73
C ARG A 21 -4.10 -0.47 37.50
N LEU A 22 -3.31 -1.55 37.41
CA LEU A 22 -2.39 -1.77 36.30
C LEU A 22 -2.98 -2.57 35.11
N ASP A 23 -4.10 -3.30 35.28
CA ASP A 23 -4.73 -4.04 34.18
C ASP A 23 -5.78 -3.23 33.38
N GLU A 24 -6.26 -2.07 33.86
CA GLU A 24 -7.26 -1.24 33.14
C GLU A 24 -6.65 -0.15 32.22
N GLY A 25 -5.33 0.09 32.29
CA GLY A 25 -4.70 1.31 31.74
C GLY A 25 -4.24 1.27 30.26
N THR A 26 -3.96 0.10 29.69
CA THR A 26 -3.15 -0.02 28.45
C THR A 26 -3.77 -0.87 27.33
N ALA A 27 -5.02 -1.31 27.46
CA ALA A 27 -5.68 -2.24 26.54
C ALA A 27 -6.24 -1.61 25.23
N ARG A 28 -5.50 -0.70 24.56
CA ARG A 28 -5.96 -0.01 23.31
C ARG A 28 -4.87 0.25 22.26
N SER A 29 -4.03 -0.74 21.93
CA SER A 29 -3.11 -0.67 20.77
C SER A 29 -2.73 -2.03 20.18
N ALA A 30 -3.64 -3.01 20.25
CA ALA A 30 -3.57 -4.29 19.54
C ALA A 30 -5.00 -4.76 19.19
N PRO A 31 -5.20 -5.55 18.12
CA PRO A 31 -6.50 -6.14 17.81
C PRO A 31 -7.00 -7.00 18.99
N GLY A 32 -8.29 -6.85 19.32
CA GLY A 32 -8.84 -7.16 20.64
C GLY A 32 -8.76 -8.63 21.07
N HIS A 33 -7.66 -9.00 21.72
CA HIS A 33 -7.57 -10.26 22.44
C HIS A 33 -8.35 -10.16 23.75
N SER A 34 -9.35 -11.03 23.93
CA SER A 34 -10.05 -11.15 25.21
C SER A 34 -9.08 -11.58 26.32
N PRO A 35 -9.31 -11.24 27.61
CA PRO A 35 -8.34 -11.48 28.70
C PRO A 35 -7.93 -12.95 28.96
N GLY A 36 -8.56 -13.92 28.28
CA GLY A 36 -8.25 -15.35 28.36
C GLY A 36 -7.10 -15.85 27.47
N HIS A 37 -6.37 -14.99 26.76
CA HIS A 37 -5.21 -15.37 25.93
C HIS A 37 -3.93 -14.60 26.32
N ARG A 38 -3.32 -14.98 27.45
CA ARG A 38 -1.88 -14.84 27.70
C ARG A 38 -1.32 -16.27 27.83
N ASP A 39 -0.35 -16.66 27.01
CA ASP A 39 0.27 -18.01 27.03
C ASP A 39 0.82 -18.40 28.42
N PHE A 40 1.22 -17.38 29.20
CA PHE A 40 1.48 -17.49 30.62
C PHE A 40 0.63 -16.50 31.41
N VAL A 41 -0.28 -17.02 32.22
CA VAL A 41 -0.88 -16.25 33.33
C VAL A 41 0.14 -16.16 34.45
N LEU A 42 0.60 -14.94 34.77
CA LEU A 42 1.48 -14.72 35.91
C LEU A 42 0.72 -15.01 37.22
N PRO A 43 1.31 -15.77 38.16
CA PRO A 43 0.64 -16.07 39.43
C PRO A 43 0.52 -14.80 40.28
N VAL A 44 -0.69 -14.57 40.81
CA VAL A 44 -0.98 -13.40 41.67
C VAL A 44 -0.07 -13.40 42.90
N GLY A 45 0.68 -12.32 43.08
CA GLY A 45 1.59 -12.16 44.21
C GLY A 45 0.84 -12.01 45.54
N ARG A 46 1.26 -12.75 46.56
CA ARG A 46 0.78 -12.57 47.94
C ARG A 46 1.72 -11.64 48.70
N ASP A 47 1.22 -10.47 49.10
CA ASP A 47 1.93 -9.63 50.07
C ASP A 47 2.14 -10.37 51.41
N ARG A 48 3.30 -10.14 52.01
CA ARG A 48 3.69 -10.62 53.34
C ARG A 48 3.87 -9.46 54.34
N SER A 49 3.62 -8.23 53.90
CA SER A 49 3.75 -6.97 54.62
C SER A 49 5.12 -6.80 55.27
N VAL A 50 6.19 -7.12 54.51
CA VAL A 50 7.57 -7.24 55.02
C VAL A 50 8.16 -5.93 55.56
N ALA A 51 7.52 -4.79 55.30
CA ALA A 51 7.86 -3.51 55.94
C ALA A 51 7.64 -3.53 57.47
N ARG A 52 6.72 -4.36 57.98
CA ARG A 52 6.29 -4.35 59.39
C ARG A 52 7.45 -4.62 60.35
N TYR A 53 7.92 -3.56 61.00
CA TYR A 53 8.90 -3.64 62.08
C TYR A 53 8.21 -3.65 63.46
N ARG A 54 8.89 -4.22 64.47
CA ARG A 54 8.54 -4.07 65.89
C ARG A 54 9.83 -3.85 66.68
N SER A 55 9.88 -2.78 67.44
CA SER A 55 11.08 -2.37 68.19
C SER A 55 11.59 -3.47 69.14
N ILE A 56 12.92 -3.58 69.24
CA ILE A 56 13.62 -4.47 70.18
C ILE A 56 13.31 -4.11 71.64
N GLN A 57 12.84 -2.88 71.92
CA GLN A 57 12.48 -2.42 73.27
C GLN A 57 11.30 -3.23 73.87
N HIS A 58 10.47 -3.87 73.04
CA HIS A 58 9.46 -4.85 73.49
C HIS A 58 10.06 -6.15 74.04
N GLN A 59 11.31 -6.47 73.70
CA GLN A 59 11.99 -7.71 74.08
C GLN A 59 12.79 -7.56 75.38
N PHE A 60 12.97 -6.33 75.89
CA PHE A 60 13.68 -6.08 77.13
C PHE A 60 12.80 -6.43 78.35
N PRO A 61 13.35 -7.11 79.38
CA PRO A 61 12.63 -7.40 80.62
C PRO A 61 12.07 -6.13 81.29
N ALA A 62 10.88 -6.23 81.88
CA ALA A 62 10.14 -5.08 82.43
C ALA A 62 10.93 -4.23 83.45
N ILE A 63 11.90 -4.82 84.16
CA ILE A 63 12.80 -4.12 85.10
C ILE A 63 13.60 -2.97 84.47
N TYR A 64 13.85 -3.01 83.15
CA TYR A 64 14.50 -1.93 82.42
C TYR A 64 13.60 -0.68 82.28
N GLY A 65 12.28 -0.83 82.40
CA GLY A 65 11.31 0.28 82.38
C GLY A 65 11.17 0.98 81.03
N ILE A 66 11.52 0.28 79.94
CA ILE A 66 11.50 0.84 78.57
C ILE A 66 10.39 0.25 77.68
N GLY A 67 9.89 -0.95 77.95
CA GLY A 67 8.75 -1.52 77.23
C GLY A 67 7.42 -0.85 77.58
N PRO A 68 6.29 -1.35 77.05
CA PRO A 68 4.97 -0.70 77.19
C PRO A 68 4.44 -0.51 78.62
N ALA A 69 4.94 -1.26 79.60
CA ALA A 69 4.61 -1.07 81.01
C ALA A 69 5.29 0.17 81.65
N GLY A 70 6.27 0.76 80.97
CA GLY A 70 6.96 1.98 81.40
C GLY A 70 7.66 1.88 82.75
N LEU A 71 7.63 2.99 83.50
CA LEU A 71 8.02 3.08 84.91
C LEU A 71 6.79 3.54 85.71
N PRO A 72 6.63 3.12 86.98
CA PRO A 72 5.56 3.62 87.84
C PRO A 72 5.73 5.11 88.11
N ASP A 73 4.64 5.83 88.40
CA ASP A 73 4.69 7.28 88.64
C ASP A 73 5.54 7.68 89.85
N SER A 74 5.71 6.79 90.83
CA SER A 74 6.63 6.96 91.96
C SER A 74 8.13 6.85 91.60
N ALA A 75 8.49 6.55 90.34
CA ALA A 75 9.88 6.41 89.92
C ALA A 75 10.62 7.76 89.97
N PRO A 76 11.78 7.86 90.67
CA PRO A 76 12.58 9.07 90.76
C PRO A 76 13.04 9.59 89.39
N GLU A 77 13.20 10.91 89.26
CA GLU A 77 13.63 11.57 88.01
C GLU A 77 14.89 10.96 87.41
N ARG A 78 15.90 10.63 88.23
CA ARG A 78 17.12 9.96 87.78
C ARG A 78 16.83 8.62 87.09
N ARG A 79 15.85 7.84 87.58
CA ARG A 79 15.46 6.56 86.99
C ARG A 79 14.65 6.74 85.71
N ARG A 80 13.80 7.77 85.64
CA ARG A 80 13.08 8.21 84.43
C ARG A 80 14.07 8.65 83.34
N ALA A 81 15.06 9.47 83.69
CA ALA A 81 16.13 9.91 82.79
C ALA A 81 16.98 8.73 82.27
N GLN A 82 17.36 7.79 83.14
CA GLN A 82 18.07 6.55 82.74
C GLN A 82 17.24 5.70 81.77
N ALA A 83 15.91 5.62 81.94
CA ALA A 83 15.04 4.92 80.99
C ALA A 83 14.99 5.65 79.63
N LYS A 84 14.80 6.98 79.61
CA LYS A 84 14.86 7.76 78.35
C LYS A 84 16.22 7.64 77.66
N GLN A 85 17.33 7.64 78.41
CA GLN A 85 18.68 7.45 77.87
C GLN A 85 18.85 6.05 77.23
N LEU A 86 18.36 4.99 77.86
CA LEU A 86 18.40 3.64 77.31
C LEU A 86 17.49 3.51 76.07
N LYS A 87 16.28 4.09 76.09
CA LYS A 87 15.41 4.17 74.91
C LYS A 87 16.11 4.88 73.74
N ALA A 88 16.72 6.04 73.97
CA ALA A 88 17.45 6.80 72.95
C ALA A 88 18.64 6.01 72.37
N TYR A 89 19.39 5.30 73.22
CA TYR A 89 20.47 4.42 72.78
C TYR A 89 19.98 3.26 71.90
N LEU A 90 18.88 2.61 72.30
CA LEU A 90 18.29 1.51 71.53
C LEU A 90 17.61 1.97 70.23
N LEU A 91 17.04 3.19 70.22
CA LEU A 91 16.37 3.77 69.06
C LEU A 91 17.29 3.88 67.84
N PHE A 92 18.60 4.08 68.03
CA PHE A 92 19.59 4.04 66.96
C PHE A 92 19.62 2.67 66.24
N PHE A 93 19.62 1.57 67.01
CA PHE A 93 19.65 0.22 66.47
C PHE A 93 18.28 -0.18 65.90
N ASP A 94 17.18 0.20 66.58
CA ASP A 94 15.82 0.05 66.03
C ASP A 94 15.69 0.73 64.67
N GLN A 95 16.25 1.93 64.50
CA GLN A 95 16.13 2.71 63.27
C GLN A 95 16.93 2.11 62.10
N LEU A 96 18.09 1.49 62.37
CA LEU A 96 18.82 0.71 61.37
C LEU A 96 18.03 -0.53 60.92
N LEU A 97 17.42 -1.25 61.87
CA LEU A 97 16.59 -2.43 61.58
C LEU A 97 15.30 -2.06 60.84
N ALA A 98 14.62 -0.99 61.25
CA ALA A 98 13.42 -0.49 60.59
C ALA A 98 13.71 -0.08 59.14
N SER A 99 14.77 0.69 58.89
CA SER A 99 15.17 1.06 57.52
C SER A 99 15.58 -0.16 56.68
N TYR A 100 16.15 -1.22 57.27
CA TYR A 100 16.39 -2.48 56.55
C TYR A 100 15.08 -3.15 56.08
N PHE A 101 14.04 -3.19 56.91
CA PHE A 101 12.72 -3.70 56.50
C PHE A 101 12.02 -2.80 55.47
N ALA A 102 12.22 -1.48 55.53
CA ALA A 102 11.76 -0.55 54.49
C ALA A 102 12.43 -0.85 53.15
N GLN A 103 13.77 -0.94 53.12
CA GLN A 103 14.56 -1.30 51.93
C GLN A 103 14.12 -2.64 51.34
N LEU A 104 13.88 -3.65 52.19
CA LEU A 104 13.40 -4.96 51.75
C LEU A 104 12.01 -4.86 51.10
N SER A 105 11.10 -4.06 51.67
CA SER A 105 9.76 -3.87 51.10
C SER A 105 9.77 -3.18 49.72
N CYS A 106 10.68 -2.23 49.51
CA CYS A 106 10.84 -1.51 48.26
C CYS A 106 11.68 -2.27 47.21
N THR A 107 11.99 -3.56 47.42
CA THR A 107 12.75 -4.36 46.43
C THR A 107 12.06 -4.40 45.06
N GLY A 108 10.73 -4.42 45.01
CA GLY A 108 9.97 -4.31 43.75
C GLY A 108 10.27 -3.02 43.00
N SER A 109 10.22 -1.88 43.69
CA SER A 109 10.48 -0.54 43.17
C SER A 109 11.89 -0.35 42.62
N LEU A 110 12.89 -0.99 43.24
CA LEU A 110 14.27 -0.99 42.72
C LEU A 110 14.37 -1.58 41.32
N PHE A 111 13.68 -2.71 41.09
CA PHE A 111 13.63 -3.40 39.79
C PHE A 111 12.45 -2.95 38.90
N SER A 112 11.66 -1.97 39.34
CA SER A 112 10.59 -1.36 38.54
C SER A 112 11.15 -0.32 37.57
N PHE A 113 10.77 -0.45 36.30
CA PHE A 113 10.95 0.56 35.26
C PHE A 113 9.69 1.41 35.01
N HIS A 114 8.57 1.11 35.68
CA HIS A 114 7.33 1.90 35.61
C HIS A 114 7.28 3.04 36.65
N GLU A 115 8.04 2.93 37.74
CA GLU A 115 8.07 3.96 38.78
C GLU A 115 8.97 5.15 38.37
N PRO A 116 8.49 6.40 38.44
CA PRO A 116 9.28 7.60 38.14
C PRO A 116 10.18 8.03 39.31
N ASP A 117 10.13 7.34 40.45
CA ASP A 117 10.92 7.66 41.64
C ASP A 117 12.39 7.23 41.44
N PRO A 118 13.37 8.16 41.47
CA PRO A 118 14.78 7.84 41.31
C PRO A 118 15.41 7.28 42.60
N ARG A 119 14.66 7.20 43.71
CA ARG A 119 15.17 6.70 44.99
C ARG A 119 15.56 5.22 44.93
N THR A 120 16.58 4.90 45.71
CA THR A 120 17.18 3.56 45.82
C THR A 120 17.52 3.16 47.25
N TYR A 121 17.42 4.08 48.22
CA TYR A 121 17.48 3.78 49.65
C TYR A 121 16.23 4.28 50.36
N PHE A 122 15.50 3.37 51.00
CA PHE A 122 14.22 3.64 51.62
C PHE A 122 14.31 3.52 53.14
N THR A 123 13.73 4.48 53.84
CA THR A 123 13.67 4.50 55.30
C THR A 123 12.23 4.42 55.79
N GLN A 124 12.03 3.91 57.00
CA GLN A 124 10.79 4.11 57.76
C GLN A 124 11.15 4.52 59.18
N MET A 125 10.44 5.49 59.73
CA MET A 125 10.60 5.90 61.12
C MET A 125 10.11 4.78 62.06
N VAL A 126 10.81 4.56 63.18
CA VAL A 126 10.37 3.60 64.22
C VAL A 126 9.15 4.16 64.96
N ASP A 127 7.95 3.94 64.44
CA ASP A 127 6.70 4.42 65.07
C ASP A 127 6.05 3.34 65.94
N ASP A 128 5.81 3.67 67.21
CA ASP A 128 5.26 2.76 68.21
C ASP A 128 4.68 3.56 69.40
N ASP A 129 3.37 3.84 69.35
CA ASP A 129 2.64 4.59 70.39
C ASP A 129 2.84 3.99 71.79
N ALA A 130 2.89 2.66 71.89
CA ALA A 130 3.04 1.94 73.14
C ALA A 130 4.43 2.11 73.78
N LEU A 131 5.41 2.63 73.04
CA LEU A 131 6.73 2.98 73.54
C LEU A 131 6.93 4.49 73.79
N GLY A 132 6.00 5.36 73.35
CA GLY A 132 6.09 6.81 73.59
C GLY A 132 7.40 7.43 73.09
N LEU A 133 7.78 7.13 71.83
CA LEU A 133 9.10 7.49 71.30
C LEU A 133 9.24 8.96 70.89
N SER A 134 8.15 9.65 70.54
CA SER A 134 8.16 11.10 70.26
C SER A 134 8.65 11.93 71.46
N ASP A 135 8.47 11.40 72.67
CA ASP A 135 8.93 11.95 73.97
C ASP A 135 10.48 12.00 74.14
N ILE A 136 11.21 11.55 73.11
CA ILE A 136 12.67 11.43 73.02
C ILE A 136 13.21 12.09 71.72
N ARG A 137 12.35 12.37 70.74
CA ARG A 137 12.72 13.03 69.48
C ARG A 137 12.98 14.51 69.72
N ILE A 138 13.91 15.08 68.95
CA ILE A 138 14.32 16.50 69.06
C ILE A 138 13.43 17.40 68.17
N VAL A 139 12.82 16.80 67.15
CA VAL A 139 11.90 17.43 66.19
C VAL A 139 10.64 16.58 66.09
N ASP A 140 9.59 17.11 65.45
CA ASP A 140 8.35 16.38 65.21
C ASP A 140 8.53 15.18 64.25
N ASP A 141 7.52 14.32 64.25
CA ASP A 141 7.54 13.04 63.53
C ASP A 141 7.48 13.18 61.99
N ALA A 142 7.08 14.33 61.43
CA ALA A 142 7.18 14.59 60.00
C ALA A 142 8.60 15.05 59.63
N THR A 143 9.13 16.07 60.31
CA THR A 143 10.50 16.56 60.14
C THR A 143 11.53 15.44 60.37
N HIS A 144 11.31 14.57 61.36
CA HIS A 144 12.20 13.44 61.62
C HIS A 144 12.20 12.43 60.46
N ARG A 145 11.04 12.13 59.88
CA ARG A 145 10.88 11.20 58.75
C ARG A 145 11.55 11.71 57.48
N GLU A 146 11.46 13.01 57.20
CA GLU A 146 12.20 13.63 56.09
C GLU A 146 13.72 13.61 56.33
N HIS A 147 14.16 13.96 57.54
CA HIS A 147 15.58 13.97 57.91
C HIS A 147 16.22 12.57 57.85
N LEU A 148 15.49 11.51 58.25
CA LEU A 148 15.93 10.12 58.10
C LEU A 148 16.14 9.73 56.63
N GLN A 149 15.22 10.14 55.75
CA GLN A 149 15.31 9.87 54.33
C GLN A 149 16.46 10.66 53.67
N ASP A 150 16.72 11.90 54.09
CA ASP A 150 17.80 12.72 53.56
C ASP A 150 19.19 12.30 54.06
N ILE A 151 19.30 11.68 55.24
CA ILE A 151 20.52 10.97 55.68
C ILE A 151 20.79 9.75 54.80
N ALA A 152 19.77 8.94 54.52
CA ALA A 152 19.93 7.70 53.76
C ALA A 152 20.14 7.96 52.25
N GLU A 153 19.52 9.01 51.72
CA GLU A 153 19.53 9.32 50.30
C GLU A 153 19.52 10.83 50.05
N ASP A 154 20.68 11.46 50.29
CA ASP A 154 20.92 12.88 50.05
C ASP A 154 20.45 13.35 48.65
N LYS A 155 19.44 14.22 48.66
CA LYS A 155 18.83 14.86 47.48
C LYS A 155 19.82 15.75 46.70
N ALA A 156 20.85 16.30 47.35
CA ALA A 156 21.90 17.05 46.66
C ALA A 156 22.80 16.13 45.81
N SER A 157 23.07 14.92 46.30
CA SER A 157 23.80 13.84 45.61
C SER A 157 23.00 13.12 44.50
N ALA A 158 22.09 13.82 43.82
CA ALA A 158 21.27 13.32 42.71
C ALA A 158 22.06 12.51 41.66
N ALA A 159 23.26 12.98 41.31
CA ALA A 159 24.17 12.32 40.37
C ALA A 159 24.56 10.88 40.77
N THR A 160 24.47 10.54 42.06
CA THR A 160 24.68 9.20 42.61
C THR A 160 23.40 8.37 42.56
N LEU A 161 22.22 8.98 42.72
CA LEU A 161 20.91 8.30 42.64
C LEU A 161 20.70 7.74 41.23
N SER A 162 20.81 8.60 40.22
CA SER A 162 20.64 8.24 38.81
C SER A 162 21.68 7.20 38.38
N SER A 163 22.90 7.26 38.91
CA SER A 163 23.92 6.22 38.74
C SER A 163 23.51 4.88 39.36
N ARG A 164 22.90 4.86 40.55
CA ARG A 164 22.37 3.64 41.17
C ARG A 164 21.19 3.06 40.39
N LYS A 165 20.18 3.86 40.02
CA LYS A 165 19.02 3.42 39.22
C LYS A 165 19.43 2.91 37.83
N ASN A 166 20.37 3.60 37.15
CA ASN A 166 20.95 3.17 35.86
C ASN A 166 21.57 1.75 35.92
N ARG A 167 22.18 1.33 37.05
CA ARG A 167 22.68 -0.05 37.20
C ARG A 167 21.56 -1.09 37.33
N PHE A 168 20.44 -0.77 37.99
CA PHE A 168 19.26 -1.65 38.00
C PHE A 168 18.66 -1.79 36.60
N LEU A 169 18.53 -0.68 35.85
CA LEU A 169 18.02 -0.68 34.48
C LEU A 169 18.95 -1.49 33.54
N ASN A 170 20.27 -1.30 33.62
CA ASN A 170 21.24 -2.12 32.87
C ASN A 170 21.08 -3.63 33.16
N HIS A 171 20.85 -4.02 34.42
CA HIS A 171 20.62 -5.43 34.78
C HIS A 171 19.34 -5.99 34.14
N LEU A 172 18.27 -5.18 34.07
CA LEU A 172 17.00 -5.58 33.47
C LEU A 172 17.13 -5.70 31.93
N MET A 173 17.81 -4.74 31.29
CA MET A 173 18.09 -4.76 29.84
C MET A 173 18.97 -5.95 29.43
N ALA A 174 19.95 -6.31 30.27
CA ALA A 174 20.82 -7.47 30.03
C ALA A 174 20.06 -8.81 29.97
N ARG A 175 18.85 -8.90 30.53
CA ARG A 175 17.96 -10.08 30.39
C ARG A 175 17.48 -10.29 28.94
N PHE A 176 17.52 -9.23 28.14
CA PHE A 176 17.17 -9.22 26.72
C PHE A 176 18.39 -9.08 25.80
N ALA A 177 19.60 -9.15 26.37
CA ALA A 177 20.90 -8.88 25.71
C ALA A 177 21.08 -7.44 25.14
N GLU A 178 20.21 -6.51 25.50
CA GLU A 178 20.22 -5.12 25.02
C GLU A 178 21.28 -4.26 25.73
N GLN A 179 21.94 -3.38 24.97
CA GLN A 179 22.99 -2.48 25.48
C GLN A 179 22.77 -1.04 25.05
N PHE A 180 23.05 -0.11 25.96
CA PHE A 180 22.93 1.35 25.79
C PHE A 180 24.28 2.05 26.10
N THR A 181 25.38 1.31 26.04
CA THR A 181 26.72 1.79 26.42
C THR A 181 27.14 2.95 25.54
N ASP A 182 27.01 2.79 24.23
CA ASP A 182 27.49 3.74 23.23
C ASP A 182 26.62 5.00 23.18
N TYR A 183 25.31 4.88 23.41
CA TYR A 183 24.44 6.04 23.65
C TYR A 183 24.87 6.81 24.92
N SER A 184 25.17 6.10 26.00
CA SER A 184 25.63 6.71 27.26
C SER A 184 26.98 7.41 27.08
N LEU A 185 27.87 6.85 26.25
CA LEU A 185 29.17 7.45 25.92
C LEU A 185 29.02 8.66 24.99
N ALA A 186 28.27 8.56 23.90
CA ALA A 186 28.07 9.67 22.96
C ALA A 186 27.36 10.87 23.60
N LEU A 187 26.44 10.63 24.55
CA LEU A 187 25.77 11.71 25.28
C LEU A 187 26.72 12.40 26.30
N LEU A 188 27.59 11.65 26.99
CA LEU A 188 28.53 12.19 27.98
C LEU A 188 29.84 12.72 27.37
N GLY A 189 30.22 12.23 26.19
CA GLY A 189 31.44 12.57 25.47
C GLY A 189 31.32 13.83 24.61
N ALA A 190 30.10 14.20 24.20
CA ALA A 190 29.79 15.37 23.39
C ALA A 190 29.89 16.72 24.17
N ALA A 191 30.98 16.91 24.91
CA ALA A 191 31.31 18.13 25.66
C ALA A 191 30.16 18.63 26.57
N SER A 192 29.51 17.70 27.29
CA SER A 192 28.34 17.93 28.16
C SER A 192 28.45 19.21 29.00
N ARG A 193 27.66 20.22 28.66
CA ARG A 193 27.54 21.44 29.47
C ARG A 193 26.79 21.22 30.77
N GLU A 194 25.92 20.20 30.84
CA GLU A 194 25.16 19.84 32.04
C GLU A 194 25.16 18.31 32.32
N PRO A 195 26.28 17.72 32.80
CA PRO A 195 26.43 16.28 33.03
C PRO A 195 25.48 15.64 34.06
N ARG A 196 24.57 16.42 34.66
CA ARG A 196 23.46 15.94 35.50
C ARG A 196 22.23 15.63 34.64
N ALA A 197 21.80 16.56 33.80
CA ALA A 197 20.65 16.40 32.91
C ALA A 197 20.84 15.17 32.00
N ASP A 198 22.05 14.96 31.47
CA ASP A 198 22.38 13.79 30.65
C ASP A 198 22.19 12.46 31.39
N ARG A 199 22.49 12.40 32.69
CA ARG A 199 22.33 11.18 33.51
C ARG A 199 20.88 10.89 33.86
N ASP A 200 20.14 11.94 34.17
CA ASP A 200 18.71 11.83 34.48
C ASP A 200 17.93 11.44 33.22
N ARG A 201 18.35 11.96 32.05
CA ARG A 201 17.87 11.54 30.72
C ARG A 201 18.20 10.07 30.40
N ILE A 202 19.43 9.60 30.60
CA ILE A 202 19.81 8.18 30.39
C ILE A 202 18.93 7.22 31.23
N VAL A 203 18.54 7.61 32.44
CA VAL A 203 17.60 6.82 33.26
C VAL A 203 16.21 6.79 32.64
N ALA A 204 15.65 7.95 32.27
CA ALA A 204 14.33 8.05 31.63
C ALA A 204 14.26 7.30 30.29
N ASP A 205 15.25 7.46 29.41
CA ASP A 205 15.31 6.80 28.11
C ASP A 205 15.33 5.27 28.23
N LYS A 206 16.06 4.74 29.23
CA LYS A 206 16.10 3.29 29.52
C LYS A 206 14.80 2.77 30.13
N GLN A 207 14.11 3.57 30.93
CA GLN A 207 12.76 3.22 31.39
C GLN A 207 11.79 3.19 30.21
N ALA A 208 11.79 4.19 29.35
CA ALA A 208 10.95 4.22 28.14
C ALA A 208 11.25 3.03 27.21
N PHE A 209 12.53 2.70 26.97
CA PHE A 209 12.93 1.53 26.17
C PHE A 209 12.43 0.20 26.77
N LEU A 210 12.57 0.00 28.09
CA LEU A 210 12.06 -1.20 28.76
C LEU A 210 10.52 -1.28 28.76
N GLN A 211 9.82 -0.16 28.91
CA GLN A 211 8.35 -0.11 28.86
C GLN A 211 7.80 -0.49 27.47
N HIS A 212 8.43 0.00 26.40
CA HIS A 212 8.04 -0.29 25.02
C HIS A 212 8.60 -1.61 24.49
N TYR A 213 9.51 -2.26 25.24
CA TYR A 213 10.27 -3.43 24.79
C TYR A 213 9.44 -4.55 24.14
N PRO A 214 8.24 -4.93 24.64
CA PRO A 214 7.42 -5.95 24.00
C PRO A 214 7.04 -5.62 22.55
N ARG A 215 6.68 -4.36 22.25
CA ARG A 215 6.38 -3.90 20.89
C ARG A 215 7.64 -3.79 20.05
N ILE A 216 8.66 -3.05 20.50
CA ILE A 216 9.85 -2.80 19.68
C ILE A 216 10.73 -4.04 19.45
N SER A 217 10.61 -5.10 20.26
CA SER A 217 11.30 -6.38 20.00
C SER A 217 10.54 -7.28 19.02
N SER A 218 9.20 -7.34 19.09
CA SER A 218 8.37 -8.13 18.16
C SER A 218 8.21 -7.47 16.80
N ALA A 219 7.93 -6.15 16.77
CA ALA A 219 7.67 -5.37 15.57
C ALA A 219 8.94 -4.84 14.86
N ARG A 220 10.12 -5.38 15.19
CA ARG A 220 11.44 -4.91 14.72
C ARG A 220 11.66 -4.89 13.19
N GLY A 221 10.71 -5.42 12.43
CA GLY A 221 10.72 -5.51 10.97
C GLY A 221 9.33 -5.30 10.35
N THR A 222 8.44 -4.55 11.03
CA THR A 222 7.15 -4.12 10.45
C THR A 222 7.28 -2.70 9.90
N GLY A 223 6.48 -2.40 8.87
CA GLY A 223 6.24 -1.05 8.37
C GLY A 223 5.32 -0.24 9.28
N ALA A 224 4.86 0.90 8.77
CA ALA A 224 3.85 1.77 9.39
C ALA A 224 2.44 1.36 8.93
N ASP A 225 1.43 1.43 9.81
CA ASP A 225 0.04 1.17 9.38
C ASP A 225 -0.53 2.38 8.63
N LEU A 226 -0.29 2.40 7.32
CA LEU A 226 -0.72 3.47 6.40
C LEU A 226 -2.25 3.56 6.21
N LEU A 227 -3.05 2.69 6.84
CA LEU A 227 -4.50 2.84 6.94
C LEU A 227 -4.94 3.44 8.28
N SER A 228 -4.07 3.43 9.30
CA SER A 228 -4.34 4.05 10.61
C SER A 228 -4.33 5.58 10.53
N PRO A 229 -5.19 6.28 11.30
CA PRO A 229 -5.13 7.74 11.41
C PRO A 229 -3.83 8.22 12.04
N ALA A 230 -3.34 9.37 11.53
CA ALA A 230 -2.15 10.08 12.01
C ALA A 230 -2.00 10.12 13.55
N GLY A 231 -0.99 9.42 14.10
CA GLY A 231 -0.75 9.40 15.54
C GLY A 231 0.48 8.59 15.96
N GLU A 232 0.62 8.30 17.26
CA GLU A 232 1.74 7.48 17.76
C GLU A 232 1.61 5.99 17.40
N ALA A 233 0.39 5.51 17.08
CA ALA A 233 0.15 4.12 16.68
C ALA A 233 0.67 3.78 15.27
N ASP A 234 0.69 4.79 14.38
CA ASP A 234 1.18 4.78 12.98
C ASP A 234 2.68 4.47 12.88
N VAL A 235 3.47 4.72 13.95
CA VAL A 235 4.93 4.59 13.93
C VAL A 235 5.37 3.13 13.75
N SER A 236 6.13 2.86 12.68
CA SER A 236 6.69 1.55 12.38
C SER A 236 7.59 1.03 13.50
N GLY A 237 7.57 -0.28 13.76
CA GLY A 237 8.31 -0.86 14.88
C GLY A 237 9.83 -0.69 14.76
N LEU A 238 10.36 -0.59 13.54
CA LEU A 238 11.75 -0.21 13.29
C LEU A 238 12.03 1.25 13.64
N GLN A 239 11.16 2.19 13.24
CA GLN A 239 11.30 3.61 13.60
C GLN A 239 11.20 3.82 15.11
N GLU A 240 10.21 3.21 15.77
CA GLU A 240 10.05 3.29 17.22
C GLU A 240 11.26 2.71 17.96
N ARG A 241 11.79 1.56 17.50
CA ARG A 241 13.00 0.96 18.08
C ARG A 241 14.22 1.87 17.98
N ILE A 242 14.44 2.49 16.82
CA ILE A 242 15.51 3.48 16.60
C ILE A 242 15.30 4.70 17.51
N GLN A 243 14.08 5.24 17.58
CA GLN A 243 13.73 6.36 18.46
C GLN A 243 14.01 6.06 19.94
N ARG A 244 13.58 4.90 20.44
CA ARG A 244 13.80 4.50 21.85
C ARG A 244 15.27 4.19 22.14
N ARG A 245 16.04 3.58 21.21
CA ARG A 245 17.49 3.32 21.38
C ARG A 245 18.35 4.60 21.35
N LEU A 246 17.88 5.65 20.66
CA LEU A 246 18.51 6.98 20.62
C LEU A 246 17.95 7.98 21.65
N GLY A 247 16.99 7.55 22.47
CA GLY A 247 16.33 8.40 23.48
C GLY A 247 15.60 9.61 22.90
N LEU A 248 15.01 9.50 21.71
CA LEU A 248 14.38 10.61 20.99
C LEU A 248 12.96 10.87 21.51
N SER A 249 12.60 12.16 21.61
CA SER A 249 11.25 12.60 22.01
C SER A 249 10.72 13.70 21.06
N ALA A 250 9.48 13.53 20.61
CA ALA A 250 8.76 14.54 19.85
C ALA A 250 8.52 15.82 20.66
N GLU A 251 8.39 15.74 21.98
CA GLU A 251 8.20 16.89 22.89
C GLU A 251 9.45 17.80 22.92
N ALA A 252 10.64 17.19 22.88
CA ALA A 252 11.89 17.93 22.68
C ALA A 252 12.01 18.55 21.28
N GLY A 253 11.15 18.13 20.34
CA GLY A 253 11.27 18.35 18.91
C GLY A 253 12.41 17.56 18.27
N GLU A 254 12.73 16.40 18.84
CA GLU A 254 13.59 15.37 18.23
C GLU A 254 12.73 14.37 17.43
N ARG A 255 11.61 14.84 16.85
CA ARG A 255 10.74 14.06 15.94
C ARG A 255 11.58 13.55 14.78
N THR A 256 11.28 12.35 14.30
CA THR A 256 11.98 11.68 13.20
C THR A 256 10.96 10.94 12.34
N PHE A 257 11.32 10.71 11.09
CA PHE A 257 10.48 10.02 10.10
C PHE A 257 11.28 8.92 9.41
N LEU A 258 10.66 7.75 9.21
CA LEU A 258 11.16 6.66 8.38
C LEU A 258 10.23 6.52 7.16
N ILE A 259 10.81 6.49 5.97
CA ILE A 259 10.09 6.47 4.70
C ILE A 259 10.62 5.30 3.87
N GLU A 260 9.76 4.32 3.61
CA GLU A 260 10.08 3.20 2.73
C GLU A 260 10.00 3.67 1.27
N HIS A 261 11.12 3.62 0.53
CA HIS A 261 11.14 4.19 -0.82
C HIS A 261 10.20 3.47 -1.79
N VAL A 262 9.86 2.19 -1.52
CA VAL A 262 8.88 1.42 -2.29
C VAL A 262 7.48 2.06 -2.29
N LEU A 263 7.15 2.87 -1.28
CA LEU A 263 5.89 3.62 -1.22
C LEU A 263 5.91 4.90 -2.09
N LEU A 264 7.09 5.27 -2.61
CA LEU A 264 7.32 6.42 -3.49
C LEU A 264 7.50 6.01 -4.97
N THR A 265 7.22 4.76 -5.34
CA THR A 265 7.30 4.31 -6.74
C THR A 265 6.29 5.01 -7.65
N PRO A 266 6.54 5.08 -8.97
CA PRO A 266 5.53 5.46 -9.95
C PRO A 266 4.32 4.52 -9.90
N MET A 267 3.11 5.09 -9.99
CA MET A 267 1.85 4.37 -10.11
C MET A 267 1.41 4.34 -11.59
N SER A 268 0.34 3.59 -11.91
CA SER A 268 -0.13 3.49 -13.30
C SER A 268 -0.50 4.84 -13.92
N GLN A 269 -0.93 5.81 -13.10
CA GLN A 269 -1.24 7.18 -13.49
C GLN A 269 -0.01 8.05 -13.82
N ASP A 270 1.23 7.58 -13.61
CA ASP A 270 2.43 8.30 -14.05
C ASP A 270 2.89 7.91 -15.47
N HIS A 271 2.28 6.89 -16.09
CA HIS A 271 2.59 6.44 -17.45
C HIS A 271 1.96 7.33 -18.54
N ILE A 272 2.26 8.64 -18.47
CA ILE A 272 1.80 9.64 -19.42
C ILE A 272 2.75 9.65 -20.64
N PRO A 273 2.24 9.54 -21.89
CA PRO A 273 3.07 9.60 -23.09
C PRO A 273 3.96 10.87 -23.16
N PRO A 274 5.18 10.79 -23.72
CA PRO A 274 6.08 11.92 -23.82
C PRO A 274 5.42 13.09 -24.56
N GLY A 275 5.52 14.28 -24.00
CA GLY A 275 4.98 15.50 -24.60
C GLY A 275 5.86 16.05 -25.72
N ARG A 276 5.45 17.16 -26.33
CA ARG A 276 6.15 17.87 -27.42
C ARG A 276 7.55 18.43 -27.05
N LEU A 277 8.02 18.16 -25.83
CA LEU A 277 9.39 18.33 -25.39
C LEU A 277 10.05 16.95 -25.33
N ASP A 278 10.75 16.55 -26.39
CA ASP A 278 11.37 15.22 -26.60
C ASP A 278 12.44 14.80 -25.56
N ARG A 279 12.57 15.56 -24.46
CA ARG A 279 13.54 15.35 -23.36
C ARG A 279 12.94 14.70 -22.11
N GLN A 280 11.64 14.38 -22.10
CA GLN A 280 10.95 13.76 -20.95
C GLN A 280 10.89 12.23 -21.02
N ILE A 281 12.05 11.57 -20.93
CA ILE A 281 12.18 10.21 -20.39
C ILE A 281 13.50 10.22 -19.57
N PRO A 282 13.50 9.82 -18.27
CA PRO A 282 12.47 9.10 -17.52
C PRO A 282 11.56 10.00 -16.65
N VAL A 283 10.60 9.38 -15.96
CA VAL A 283 9.69 10.01 -14.96
C VAL A 283 10.46 10.74 -13.86
N LEU A 284 11.52 10.11 -13.36
CA LEU A 284 12.58 10.77 -12.59
C LEU A 284 13.81 10.99 -13.46
N THR A 285 14.43 12.14 -13.30
CA THR A 285 15.72 12.50 -13.89
C THR A 285 16.74 12.74 -12.78
N ASP A 286 18.03 12.83 -13.11
CA ASP A 286 19.14 13.01 -12.15
C ASP A 286 19.12 12.02 -10.94
N VAL A 287 18.64 10.79 -11.16
CA VAL A 287 18.47 9.76 -10.10
C VAL A 287 19.80 9.25 -9.52
N VAL A 288 19.83 9.05 -8.20
CA VAL A 288 21.01 8.57 -7.46
C VAL A 288 21.35 7.10 -7.77
N SER A 289 20.33 6.33 -8.16
CA SER A 289 20.43 4.91 -8.51
C SER A 289 19.56 4.59 -9.73
N ARG A 290 19.88 3.52 -10.46
CA ARG A 290 18.99 2.95 -11.51
C ARG A 290 17.67 2.42 -10.92
N ASP A 291 17.71 2.05 -9.64
CA ASP A 291 16.54 1.72 -8.83
C ASP A 291 16.71 2.43 -7.48
N PRO A 292 16.07 3.60 -7.28
CA PRO A 292 16.11 4.34 -6.02
C PRO A 292 15.04 3.85 -5.02
N TYR A 293 14.32 2.77 -5.31
CA TYR A 293 13.11 2.35 -4.57
C TYR A 293 13.24 1.01 -3.87
N SER A 294 13.70 -0.03 -4.57
CA SER A 294 13.71 -1.40 -4.03
C SER A 294 14.67 -1.50 -2.85
N LEU A 295 14.18 -2.05 -1.74
CA LEU A 295 14.98 -2.36 -0.54
C LEU A 295 15.69 -1.15 0.09
N GLN A 296 15.10 0.05 -0.01
CA GLN A 296 15.71 1.31 0.45
C GLN A 296 14.78 2.08 1.39
N LEU A 297 15.36 2.63 2.47
CA LEU A 297 14.69 3.43 3.48
C LEU A 297 15.36 4.79 3.59
N SER A 298 14.58 5.85 3.80
CA SER A 298 15.09 7.17 4.22
C SER A 298 14.69 7.41 5.67
N ILE A 299 15.64 7.83 6.51
CA ILE A 299 15.41 8.17 7.91
C ILE A 299 15.86 9.61 8.14
N VAL A 300 14.94 10.47 8.60
CA VAL A 300 15.07 11.92 8.55
C VAL A 300 15.12 12.53 9.95
N PHE A 301 16.15 13.34 10.22
CA PHE A 301 16.44 13.98 11.50
C PHE A 301 16.51 15.53 11.39
N PRO A 302 16.01 16.29 12.38
CA PRO A 302 16.11 17.75 12.40
C PRO A 302 17.52 18.20 12.80
N ALA A 303 18.31 18.63 11.83
CA ALA A 303 19.73 18.98 11.95
C ALA A 303 20.02 20.32 12.66
N TRP A 304 18.97 21.02 13.11
CA TRP A 304 19.02 22.39 13.64
C TRP A 304 18.69 22.49 15.14
N ARG A 305 18.02 21.48 15.72
CA ARG A 305 17.35 21.57 17.03
C ARG A 305 18.07 20.78 18.13
N GLY A 306 18.15 21.38 19.32
CA GLY A 306 18.71 20.75 20.53
C GLY A 306 20.10 20.13 20.31
N ARG A 307 20.30 18.92 20.85
CA ARG A 307 21.54 18.13 20.69
C ARG A 307 21.78 17.60 19.27
N LEU A 308 20.79 17.69 18.38
CA LEU A 308 20.90 17.25 16.98
C LEU A 308 21.53 18.33 16.09
N ARG A 309 21.69 19.56 16.61
CA ARG A 309 22.36 20.67 15.94
C ARG A 309 23.84 20.39 15.73
N GLN A 310 24.35 20.72 14.54
CA GLN A 310 25.78 20.68 14.26
C GLN A 310 26.49 21.81 15.02
N GLY A 311 27.39 21.44 15.93
CA GLY A 311 28.29 22.38 16.60
C GLY A 311 29.37 22.92 15.66
N ALA A 312 29.86 24.13 15.92
CA ALA A 312 30.98 24.72 15.18
C ALA A 312 32.31 23.97 15.43
N ASP A 313 32.41 23.27 16.56
CA ASP A 313 33.64 22.74 17.13
C ASP A 313 34.03 21.33 16.62
N GLY A 314 33.38 20.84 15.56
CA GLY A 314 33.78 19.59 14.88
C GLY A 314 33.55 18.30 15.68
N VAL A 315 32.64 18.28 16.66
CA VAL A 315 32.32 17.08 17.45
C VAL A 315 31.53 16.08 16.59
N HIS A 316 32.24 15.22 15.88
CA HIS A 316 31.68 14.23 14.94
C HIS A 316 30.94 13.04 15.59
N ASP A 317 30.96 12.93 16.92
CA ASP A 317 30.59 11.73 17.67
C ASP A 317 29.08 11.41 17.60
N LEU A 318 28.21 12.30 18.09
CA LEU A 318 26.78 11.99 18.28
C LEU A 318 26.04 11.68 16.97
N ARG A 319 26.34 12.38 15.86
CA ARG A 319 25.73 12.07 14.55
C ARG A 319 26.23 10.75 13.96
N ALA A 320 27.52 10.45 14.11
CA ALA A 320 28.07 9.17 13.68
C ALA A 320 27.47 8.00 14.49
N PHE A 321 27.27 8.18 15.80
CA PHE A 321 26.57 7.22 16.65
C PHE A 321 25.10 7.00 16.22
N PHE A 322 24.38 8.07 15.85
CA PHE A 322 23.01 7.97 15.33
C PHE A 322 22.96 7.17 14.02
N GLU A 323 23.85 7.50 13.07
CA GLU A 323 23.96 6.79 11.80
C GLU A 323 24.42 5.33 11.96
N HIS A 324 25.26 5.05 12.96
CA HIS A 324 25.66 3.69 13.30
C HIS A 324 24.48 2.89 13.85
N THR A 325 23.76 3.44 14.84
CA THR A 325 22.57 2.81 15.44
C THR A 325 21.49 2.53 14.38
N VAL A 326 21.25 3.46 13.45
CA VAL A 326 20.36 3.24 12.31
C VAL A 326 20.79 2.03 11.47
N ARG A 327 22.09 1.88 11.19
CA ARG A 327 22.63 0.75 10.41
C ARG A 327 22.63 -0.57 11.20
N GLU A 328 22.78 -0.55 12.52
CA GLU A 328 22.68 -1.74 13.37
C GLU A 328 21.24 -2.28 13.47
N GLU A 329 20.25 -1.39 13.58
CA GLU A 329 18.86 -1.78 13.80
C GLU A 329 18.10 -2.06 12.49
N THR A 330 18.51 -1.46 11.37
CA THR A 330 17.91 -1.73 10.06
C THR A 330 18.15 -3.19 9.63
N PRO A 331 17.12 -3.95 9.20
CA PRO A 331 17.28 -5.30 8.67
C PRO A 331 18.29 -5.35 7.52
N ALA A 332 19.24 -6.28 7.57
CA ALA A 332 20.40 -6.36 6.66
C ALA A 332 20.11 -6.58 5.16
N HIS A 333 18.83 -6.72 4.78
CA HIS A 333 18.37 -6.75 3.39
C HIS A 333 17.90 -5.38 2.89
N LEU A 334 17.89 -4.34 3.73
CA LEU A 334 17.49 -2.96 3.43
C LEU A 334 18.68 -2.00 3.55
N THR A 335 18.66 -0.94 2.75
CA THR A 335 19.69 0.12 2.72
C THR A 335 19.13 1.41 3.33
N PRO A 336 19.59 1.83 4.53
CA PRO A 336 19.13 3.07 5.15
C PRO A 336 19.96 4.28 4.71
N PHE A 337 19.29 5.27 4.13
CA PHE A 337 19.80 6.62 3.89
C PHE A 337 19.43 7.52 5.08
N VAL A 338 20.40 8.24 5.63
CA VAL A 338 20.18 9.16 6.76
C VAL A 338 20.24 10.60 6.28
N HIS A 339 19.16 11.35 6.51
CA HIS A 339 19.00 12.73 6.09
C HIS A 339 18.99 13.67 7.29
N TRP A 340 19.86 14.66 7.28
CA TRP A 340 19.96 15.71 8.30
C TRP A 340 19.43 17.03 7.70
N LEU A 341 18.17 17.38 7.99
CA LEU A 341 17.52 18.57 7.42
C LEU A 341 17.66 19.80 8.30
N ASP A 342 18.11 20.90 7.71
CA ASP A 342 18.23 22.21 8.35
C ASP A 342 16.87 22.88 8.65
N GLU A 343 16.90 24.01 9.34
CA GLU A 343 15.73 24.80 9.78
C GLU A 343 14.86 25.31 8.61
N THR A 344 15.42 25.44 7.39
CA THR A 344 14.67 25.88 6.19
C THR A 344 14.02 24.71 5.47
N LYS A 345 14.67 23.54 5.44
CA LYS A 345 14.15 22.33 4.79
C LYS A 345 13.19 21.53 5.65
N TRP A 346 13.37 21.55 6.98
CA TRP A 346 12.58 20.75 7.90
C TRP A 346 11.06 21.01 7.79
N PRO A 347 10.54 22.26 7.80
CA PRO A 347 9.09 22.50 7.71
C PRO A 347 8.51 22.11 6.34
N LEU A 348 9.29 22.24 5.27
CA LEU A 348 8.91 21.82 3.92
C LEU A 348 8.76 20.30 3.84
N PHE A 349 9.69 19.57 4.47
CA PHE A 349 9.65 18.11 4.55
C PHE A 349 8.50 17.61 5.44
N GLU A 350 8.37 18.16 6.65
CA GLU A 350 7.33 17.77 7.61
C GLU A 350 5.92 17.95 7.00
N SER A 351 5.66 19.10 6.36
CA SER A 351 4.39 19.34 5.67
C SER A 351 4.20 18.47 4.41
N ALA A 352 5.27 18.16 3.66
CA ALA A 352 5.18 17.25 2.52
C ALA A 352 4.91 15.80 2.94
N TYR A 353 5.50 15.34 4.04
CA TYR A 353 5.28 14.00 4.59
C TYR A 353 3.84 13.81 5.07
N GLU A 354 3.32 14.79 5.83
CA GLU A 354 1.95 14.72 6.35
C GLU A 354 0.92 14.78 5.22
N GLN A 355 1.07 15.70 4.25
CA GLN A 355 0.24 15.73 3.04
C GLN A 355 0.31 14.41 2.24
N TRP A 356 1.50 13.80 2.14
CA TRP A 356 1.68 12.55 1.40
C TRP A 356 1.02 11.37 2.09
N ARG A 357 1.24 11.18 3.40
CA ARG A 357 0.61 10.08 4.15
C ARG A 357 -0.89 10.22 4.12
N ASP A 358 -1.43 11.40 4.42
CA ASP A 358 -2.88 11.60 4.51
C ASP A 358 -3.55 11.40 3.13
N ALA A 359 -2.92 11.86 2.04
CA ALA A 359 -3.39 11.57 0.69
C ALA A 359 -3.24 10.08 0.31
N HIS A 360 -2.17 9.41 0.75
CA HIS A 360 -1.93 7.99 0.46
C HIS A 360 -2.90 7.09 1.23
N GLN A 361 -3.15 7.36 2.51
CA GLN A 361 -4.17 6.71 3.34
C GLN A 361 -5.53 6.79 2.64
N HIS A 362 -5.98 8.00 2.26
CA HIS A 362 -7.23 8.22 1.55
C HIS A 362 -7.27 7.46 0.21
N HIS A 363 -6.21 7.54 -0.62
CA HIS A 363 -6.13 6.80 -1.88
C HIS A 363 -6.16 5.27 -1.69
N ARG A 364 -5.56 4.75 -0.61
CA ARG A 364 -5.60 3.32 -0.25
C ARG A 364 -6.98 2.91 0.25
N ALA A 365 -7.59 3.69 1.14
CA ALA A 365 -8.94 3.46 1.66
C ALA A 365 -9.98 3.43 0.52
N MET A 366 -9.91 4.39 -0.40
CA MET A 366 -10.72 4.42 -1.63
C MET A 366 -10.49 3.18 -2.50
N LYS A 367 -9.22 2.77 -2.74
CA LYS A 367 -8.89 1.55 -3.50
C LYS A 367 -9.35 0.25 -2.83
N LEU A 368 -9.57 0.26 -1.52
CA LEU A 368 -10.04 -0.88 -0.72
C LEU A 368 -11.56 -0.83 -0.46
N GLY A 369 -12.28 0.18 -0.97
CA GLY A 369 -13.72 0.34 -0.74
C GLY A 369 -14.10 0.74 0.69
N LEU A 370 -13.13 1.19 1.49
CA LEU A 370 -13.34 1.65 2.88
C LEU A 370 -13.92 3.07 2.95
N GLU A 371 -13.74 3.86 1.89
CA GLU A 371 -14.28 5.21 1.72
C GLU A 371 -14.98 5.34 0.35
N PRO A 372 -16.02 6.19 0.20
CA PRO A 372 -16.81 6.31 -1.02
C PRO A 372 -16.09 7.10 -2.12
N VAL A 373 -15.88 6.47 -3.27
CA VAL A 373 -15.06 6.98 -4.40
C VAL A 373 -15.32 8.45 -4.72
N SER A 374 -14.36 9.32 -4.38
CA SER A 374 -14.37 10.75 -4.71
C SER A 374 -13.13 11.17 -5.52
N ASP A 375 -13.34 12.11 -6.45
CA ASP A 375 -12.37 12.97 -7.16
C ASP A 375 -10.87 12.50 -7.12
N PRO A 376 -10.32 11.92 -8.19
CA PRO A 376 -9.23 10.94 -8.17
C PRO A 376 -8.03 11.33 -7.29
N GLY A 377 -7.94 10.73 -6.10
CA GLY A 377 -6.91 11.02 -5.10
C GLY A 377 -5.46 10.76 -5.57
N SER A 378 -5.26 10.05 -6.68
CA SER A 378 -3.94 9.80 -7.29
C SER A 378 -3.16 11.09 -7.61
N LEU A 379 -3.82 12.19 -8.00
CA LEU A 379 -3.13 13.47 -8.23
C LEU A 379 -2.55 14.06 -6.94
N ARG A 380 -3.31 14.03 -5.84
CA ARG A 380 -2.83 14.50 -4.52
C ARG A 380 -1.68 13.63 -4.01
N VAL A 381 -1.77 12.31 -4.15
CA VAL A 381 -0.67 11.39 -3.79
C VAL A 381 0.57 11.66 -4.61
N ARG A 382 0.45 11.77 -5.94
CA ARG A 382 1.59 12.02 -6.84
C ARG A 382 2.25 13.36 -6.55
N ASP A 383 1.47 14.44 -6.40
CA ASP A 383 1.99 15.78 -6.08
C ASP A 383 2.76 15.81 -4.73
N ALA A 384 2.23 15.17 -3.69
CA ALA A 384 2.89 15.11 -2.39
C ALA A 384 4.10 14.15 -2.37
N ARG A 385 4.01 13.00 -3.06
CA ARG A 385 5.13 12.06 -3.30
C ARG A 385 6.27 12.76 -4.02
N ASP A 386 5.96 13.56 -5.03
CA ASP A 386 6.96 14.23 -5.87
C ASP A 386 7.67 15.38 -5.12
N ARG A 387 7.03 15.94 -4.08
CA ARG A 387 7.74 16.77 -3.08
C ARG A 387 8.70 15.94 -2.23
N LEU A 388 8.28 14.77 -1.73
CA LEU A 388 9.16 13.91 -0.94
C LEU A 388 10.37 13.40 -1.74
N ILE A 389 10.18 12.99 -3.00
CA ILE A 389 11.26 12.53 -3.89
C ILE A 389 12.34 13.60 -4.07
N ASP A 390 11.93 14.84 -4.38
CA ASP A 390 12.84 15.98 -4.53
C ASP A 390 13.55 16.34 -3.20
N LEU A 391 12.82 16.32 -2.07
CA LEU A 391 13.38 16.69 -0.75
C LEU A 391 14.30 15.63 -0.14
N LEU A 392 14.05 14.35 -0.42
CA LEU A 392 14.94 13.22 -0.09
C LEU A 392 16.07 13.05 -1.12
N GLY A 393 16.04 13.80 -2.23
CA GLY A 393 17.07 13.76 -3.27
C GLY A 393 17.18 12.44 -4.02
N LEU A 394 16.11 11.65 -4.11
CA LEU A 394 16.12 10.36 -4.81
C LEU A 394 16.28 10.53 -6.34
N GLY A 395 15.81 11.68 -6.84
CA GLY A 395 15.95 12.21 -8.18
C GLY A 395 15.27 13.57 -8.27
N GLN A 396 15.07 14.09 -9.47
CA GLN A 396 14.23 15.26 -9.73
C GLN A 396 12.94 14.84 -10.46
N THR A 397 11.82 15.43 -10.04
CA THR A 397 10.51 15.26 -10.68
C THR A 397 10.18 16.40 -11.65
N TYR A 398 9.32 16.11 -12.62
CA TYR A 398 8.71 17.09 -13.52
C TYR A 398 7.34 17.54 -12.97
N PRO A 399 6.81 18.72 -13.37
CA PRO A 399 5.42 19.08 -13.10
C PRO A 399 4.43 18.07 -13.69
N LEU A 400 3.32 17.84 -12.99
CA LEU A 400 2.24 16.98 -13.44
C LEU A 400 1.52 17.59 -14.66
N ARG A 401 1.11 16.74 -15.59
CA ARG A 401 0.64 17.14 -16.93
C ARG A 401 -0.85 16.88 -17.16
N ASP A 402 -1.43 16.02 -16.36
CA ASP A 402 -2.82 15.56 -16.34
C ASP A 402 -3.65 16.25 -15.23
N LEU A 403 -3.23 17.46 -14.83
CA LEU A 403 -4.03 18.32 -13.95
C LEU A 403 -5.30 18.75 -14.70
N PRO A 404 -6.49 18.75 -14.07
CA PRO A 404 -7.71 19.16 -14.74
C PRO A 404 -7.64 20.64 -15.13
N VAL A 405 -8.02 20.91 -16.37
CA VAL A 405 -8.25 22.24 -16.91
C VAL A 405 -9.68 22.18 -17.41
N GLY A 406 -10.57 22.97 -16.81
CA GLY A 406 -12.02 22.75 -16.89
C GLY A 406 -12.55 22.66 -18.33
N ASP A 407 -13.61 21.86 -18.50
CA ASP A 407 -14.14 21.35 -19.78
C ASP A 407 -14.07 22.32 -20.97
N ASP A 408 -13.70 21.76 -22.14
CA ASP A 408 -13.07 22.41 -23.32
C ASP A 408 -13.89 23.48 -24.09
N ARG A 409 -14.77 24.24 -23.43
CA ARG A 409 -15.76 25.13 -24.08
C ARG A 409 -15.86 26.50 -23.42
N PHE A 410 -14.75 27.21 -23.34
CA PHE A 410 -14.74 28.62 -22.93
C PHE A 410 -15.33 29.51 -24.02
N THR A 411 -16.65 29.43 -24.24
CA THR A 411 -17.37 30.24 -25.22
C THR A 411 -17.68 31.60 -24.62
N VAL A 412 -17.01 32.64 -25.11
CA VAL A 412 -17.17 34.03 -24.62
C VAL A 412 -17.75 34.94 -25.69
N PRO A 413 -18.43 36.04 -25.33
CA PRO A 413 -18.81 37.07 -26.29
C PRO A 413 -17.58 37.69 -26.97
N LEU A 414 -17.79 38.29 -28.14
CA LEU A 414 -16.74 39.02 -28.85
C LEU A 414 -16.14 40.12 -27.94
N ASP A 415 -14.82 40.24 -27.94
CA ASP A 415 -14.02 41.16 -27.13
C ASP A 415 -14.07 40.95 -25.60
N GLN A 416 -14.55 39.80 -25.12
CA GLN A 416 -14.46 39.39 -23.72
C GLN A 416 -13.26 38.46 -23.44
N THR A 417 -12.83 38.38 -22.17
CA THR A 417 -11.77 37.48 -21.71
C THR A 417 -12.35 36.21 -21.06
N ALA A 418 -11.83 35.03 -21.41
CA ALA A 418 -12.12 33.80 -20.67
C ALA A 418 -11.25 33.69 -19.41
N ARG A 419 -11.69 32.87 -18.46
CA ARG A 419 -10.94 32.46 -17.27
C ARG A 419 -10.78 30.95 -17.29
N ILE A 420 -9.56 30.48 -17.58
CA ILE A 420 -9.21 29.06 -17.66
C ILE A 420 -8.81 28.60 -16.24
N PRO A 421 -9.60 27.75 -15.56
CA PRO A 421 -9.17 27.14 -14.31
C PRO A 421 -8.09 26.08 -14.56
N ILE A 422 -7.08 26.02 -13.70
CA ILE A 422 -6.23 24.83 -13.51
C ILE A 422 -6.52 24.34 -12.11
N GLU A 423 -7.16 23.19 -12.00
CA GLU A 423 -7.53 22.59 -10.73
C GLU A 423 -6.36 21.86 -10.11
N ARG A 424 -6.37 21.72 -8.77
CA ARG A 424 -5.38 20.94 -8.02
C ARG A 424 -3.93 21.36 -8.33
N SER A 425 -3.71 22.67 -8.51
CA SER A 425 -2.43 23.24 -8.98
C SER A 425 -1.30 23.02 -7.98
N GLN A 426 -0.09 22.73 -8.45
CA GLN A 426 1.01 22.30 -7.59
C GLN A 426 1.74 23.48 -6.92
N ARG A 427 1.99 23.39 -5.61
CA ARG A 427 2.80 24.38 -4.88
C ARG A 427 4.24 24.38 -5.39
N GLY A 428 4.79 25.57 -5.63
CA GLY A 428 6.15 25.74 -6.17
C GLY A 428 6.26 25.42 -7.67
N VAL A 429 5.14 25.42 -8.41
CA VAL A 429 5.09 25.34 -9.87
C VAL A 429 4.44 26.62 -10.41
N ILE A 430 5.08 27.25 -11.40
CA ILE A 430 4.49 28.34 -12.18
C ILE A 430 3.85 27.75 -13.43
N TYR A 431 2.63 28.19 -13.73
CA TYR A 431 1.86 27.87 -14.93
C TYR A 431 1.82 29.09 -15.85
N GLU A 432 2.08 28.90 -17.13
CA GLU A 432 2.09 29.93 -18.16
C GLU A 432 1.08 29.62 -19.26
N LEU A 433 0.15 30.54 -19.53
CA LEU A 433 -0.72 30.49 -20.69
C LEU A 433 0.08 30.91 -21.93
N ARG A 434 0.07 30.10 -23.00
CA ARG A 434 0.79 30.34 -24.26
C ARG A 434 -0.16 30.15 -25.44
N GLY A 435 -0.19 31.14 -26.34
CA GLY A 435 -0.91 31.06 -27.62
C GLY A 435 -0.07 30.37 -28.69
N ASP A 436 -0.14 30.80 -29.95
CA ASP A 436 0.73 30.28 -31.02
C ASP A 436 2.19 30.78 -30.96
N GLY A 437 2.42 31.99 -30.43
CA GLY A 437 3.76 32.54 -30.22
C GLY A 437 4.51 31.94 -29.02
N ASP A 438 5.84 32.10 -29.00
CA ASP A 438 6.73 31.52 -27.97
C ASP A 438 6.71 32.24 -26.61
N GLY A 439 5.98 33.35 -26.48
CA GLY A 439 5.86 34.12 -25.24
C GLY A 439 4.75 33.62 -24.31
N ALA A 440 4.98 33.72 -23.00
CA ALA A 440 3.91 33.61 -22.00
C ALA A 440 2.98 34.82 -22.07
N LEU A 441 1.67 34.58 -22.13
CA LEU A 441 0.63 35.61 -22.17
C LEU A 441 0.22 36.05 -20.76
N VAL A 442 0.03 35.08 -19.87
CA VAL A 442 -0.31 35.25 -18.45
C VAL A 442 0.38 34.14 -17.66
N THR A 443 0.80 34.43 -16.42
CA THR A 443 1.41 33.46 -15.52
C THR A 443 0.73 33.45 -14.14
N ALA A 444 0.73 32.31 -13.47
CA ALA A 444 0.25 32.13 -12.10
C ALA A 444 1.06 31.05 -11.37
N GLU A 445 1.23 31.19 -10.05
CA GLU A 445 1.85 30.15 -9.20
C GLU A 445 0.77 29.24 -8.60
N GLY A 446 1.02 27.93 -8.57
CA GLY A 446 0.10 26.95 -8.00
C GLY A 446 0.04 26.97 -6.48
N THR A 447 -1.16 26.71 -5.93
CA THR A 447 -1.51 26.95 -4.52
C THR A 447 -1.81 25.67 -3.72
N GLY A 448 -1.91 24.52 -4.39
CA GLY A 448 -2.55 23.29 -3.93
C GLY A 448 -4.00 23.16 -4.42
N GLU A 449 -4.64 24.29 -4.73
CA GLU A 449 -6.06 24.39 -5.09
C GLU A 449 -6.23 24.88 -6.55
N THR A 450 -7.45 25.23 -6.96
CA THR A 450 -7.70 25.79 -8.29
C THR A 450 -7.17 27.22 -8.43
N ILE A 451 -6.39 27.46 -9.49
CA ILE A 451 -5.94 28.79 -9.94
C ILE A 451 -6.59 29.14 -11.28
N PHE A 452 -6.55 30.41 -11.69
CA PHE A 452 -7.13 30.87 -12.95
C PHE A 452 -6.11 31.60 -13.82
N LEU A 453 -5.98 31.19 -15.07
CA LEU A 453 -5.29 31.93 -16.13
C LEU A 453 -6.34 32.69 -16.96
N GLN A 454 -6.29 34.02 -16.95
CA GLN A 454 -7.20 34.86 -17.76
C GLN A 454 -6.64 35.00 -19.17
N THR A 455 -7.49 34.92 -20.19
CA THR A 455 -7.06 35.14 -21.59
C THR A 455 -6.98 36.64 -21.92
N PRO A 456 -6.27 37.02 -22.99
CA PRO A 456 -6.55 38.28 -23.69
C PRO A 456 -8.01 38.33 -24.20
N PRO A 457 -8.53 39.53 -24.56
CA PRO A 457 -9.84 39.67 -25.18
C PRO A 457 -9.96 38.87 -26.49
N MET A 458 -11.02 38.08 -26.60
CA MET A 458 -11.18 37.07 -27.66
C MET A 458 -11.87 37.65 -28.90
N ARG A 459 -11.22 37.52 -30.06
CA ARG A 459 -11.74 37.95 -31.38
C ARG A 459 -12.00 36.80 -32.36
N VAL A 460 -11.33 35.67 -32.14
CA VAL A 460 -11.39 34.45 -32.96
C VAL A 460 -11.18 33.25 -32.05
N ASP A 461 -11.73 32.10 -32.43
CA ASP A 461 -11.50 30.84 -31.73
C ASP A 461 -10.00 30.54 -31.62
N THR A 462 -9.50 30.32 -30.40
CA THR A 462 -8.08 30.09 -30.12
C THR A 462 -7.90 28.93 -29.15
N THR A 463 -6.97 28.02 -29.46
CA THR A 463 -6.57 26.93 -28.58
C THR A 463 -5.27 27.30 -27.85
N PHE A 464 -5.30 27.33 -26.52
CA PHE A 464 -4.12 27.69 -25.72
C PHE A 464 -3.36 26.45 -25.24
N ARG A 465 -2.07 26.65 -24.96
CA ARG A 465 -1.16 25.67 -24.35
C ARG A 465 -0.78 26.16 -22.95
N ILE A 466 -0.61 25.24 -22.00
CA ILE A 466 -0.17 25.58 -20.65
C ILE A 466 1.19 24.94 -20.38
N LEU A 467 2.21 25.77 -20.13
CA LEU A 467 3.53 25.33 -19.70
C LEU A 467 3.63 25.42 -18.17
N ALA A 468 3.84 24.31 -17.51
CA ALA A 468 4.16 24.25 -16.09
C ALA A 468 5.68 24.17 -15.89
N ARG A 469 6.23 24.90 -14.91
CA ARG A 469 7.66 24.91 -14.58
C ARG A 469 7.89 24.91 -13.07
N LYS A 470 8.63 23.92 -12.56
CA LYS A 470 8.93 23.76 -11.13
C LYS A 470 10.01 24.75 -10.69
N LEU A 471 9.76 25.52 -9.63
CA LEU A 471 10.70 26.55 -9.14
C LEU A 471 12.00 25.95 -8.60
N ALA A 472 11.93 24.83 -7.89
CA ALA A 472 13.09 24.22 -7.22
C ALA A 472 14.10 23.57 -8.19
N THR A 473 13.62 22.92 -9.25
CA THR A 473 14.44 22.12 -10.18
C THR A 473 14.58 22.76 -11.56
N THR A 474 13.86 23.85 -11.83
CA THR A 474 13.64 24.47 -13.17
C THR A 474 13.05 23.55 -14.24
N ARG A 475 12.68 22.30 -13.89
CA ARG A 475 12.09 21.32 -14.83
C ARG A 475 10.71 21.80 -15.30
N GLU A 476 10.49 21.72 -16.61
CA GLU A 476 9.28 22.19 -17.27
C GLU A 476 8.55 21.08 -18.04
N ALA A 477 7.23 21.22 -18.15
CA ALA A 477 6.33 20.27 -18.78
C ALA A 477 5.09 20.98 -19.35
N TYR A 478 4.67 20.63 -20.56
CA TYR A 478 3.35 21.04 -21.07
C TYR A 478 2.27 20.11 -20.50
N LEU A 479 1.17 20.70 -20.05
CA LEU A 479 -0.05 19.96 -19.70
C LEU A 479 -0.61 19.27 -20.96
N LEU A 480 -1.39 18.21 -20.74
CA LEU A 480 -2.09 17.45 -21.78
C LEU A 480 -3.28 18.25 -22.33
N ALA A 481 -4.05 18.88 -21.44
CA ALA A 481 -5.18 19.71 -21.80
C ALA A 481 -4.72 20.98 -22.55
N GLN A 482 -5.45 21.32 -23.61
CA GLN A 482 -5.20 22.47 -24.47
C GLN A 482 -6.51 23.25 -24.61
N PRO A 483 -6.85 24.12 -23.65
CA PRO A 483 -8.17 24.72 -23.54
C PRO A 483 -8.50 25.57 -24.77
N ALA A 484 -9.60 25.22 -25.44
CA ALA A 484 -10.15 25.94 -26.58
C ALA A 484 -11.15 27.01 -26.11
N VAL A 485 -10.99 28.22 -26.64
CA VAL A 485 -11.79 29.39 -26.28
C VAL A 485 -12.47 29.90 -27.55
N LYS A 486 -13.81 29.98 -27.55
CA LYS A 486 -14.66 30.16 -28.74
C LYS A 486 -15.56 31.40 -28.66
N VAL A 487 -16.19 31.79 -29.76
CA VAL A 487 -17.13 32.94 -29.81
C VAL A 487 -18.44 32.59 -30.55
N GLY A 488 -19.54 32.27 -29.84
CA GLY A 488 -20.83 31.97 -30.49
C GLY A 488 -21.96 31.41 -29.60
N LEU A 489 -23.01 30.89 -30.27
CA LEU A 489 -24.00 29.95 -29.71
C LEU A 489 -23.42 28.54 -29.87
N ASP A 490 -23.57 27.65 -28.88
CA ASP A 490 -23.02 26.29 -28.97
C ASP A 490 -24.12 25.24 -29.25
N VAL A 491 -24.12 24.72 -30.48
CA VAL A 491 -25.01 23.63 -30.91
C VAL A 491 -24.49 22.22 -30.56
N ASN A 492 -23.28 22.12 -29.98
CA ASN A 492 -22.65 20.86 -29.60
C ASN A 492 -22.96 20.47 -28.14
N LEU A 493 -23.82 21.22 -27.43
CA LEU A 493 -24.06 21.06 -25.98
C LEU A 493 -24.33 19.60 -25.61
N ARG A 494 -23.64 19.13 -24.57
CA ARG A 494 -23.73 17.74 -24.14
C ARG A 494 -25.10 17.47 -23.54
N ALA A 495 -25.80 16.48 -24.06
CA ALA A 495 -27.10 16.07 -23.56
C ALA A 495 -27.22 14.54 -23.52
N ARG A 496 -27.88 13.99 -22.51
CA ARG A 496 -28.05 12.54 -22.32
C ARG A 496 -29.40 12.20 -21.71
N ILE A 497 -29.92 11.01 -22.02
CA ILE A 497 -31.06 10.43 -21.29
C ILE A 497 -30.57 10.01 -19.89
N VAL A 498 -31.26 10.45 -18.83
CA VAL A 498 -30.84 10.25 -17.42
C VAL A 498 -31.75 9.29 -16.63
N ASN A 499 -32.71 8.64 -17.29
CA ASN A 499 -33.62 7.69 -16.65
C ASN A 499 -33.91 6.43 -17.50
N ALA A 500 -32.99 6.07 -18.39
CA ALA A 500 -33.03 4.85 -19.21
C ALA A 500 -31.67 4.17 -19.18
N GLU A 501 -31.66 2.84 -19.23
CA GLU A 501 -30.43 2.03 -19.21
C GLU A 501 -29.85 1.90 -20.63
N LEU A 502 -28.70 1.26 -20.80
CA LEU A 502 -28.15 1.00 -22.14
C LEU A 502 -28.89 -0.13 -22.84
N LEU A 503 -29.12 0.02 -24.15
CA LEU A 503 -29.57 -1.07 -25.01
C LEU A 503 -28.53 -2.20 -25.06
N ASP A 504 -27.25 -1.83 -25.13
CA ASP A 504 -26.11 -2.75 -24.98
C ASP A 504 -25.35 -2.40 -23.68
N PRO A 505 -25.59 -3.14 -22.57
CA PRO A 505 -24.90 -2.91 -21.30
C PRO A 505 -23.41 -3.29 -21.33
N SER A 506 -22.89 -3.90 -22.39
CA SER A 506 -21.45 -4.22 -22.51
C SER A 506 -20.58 -2.99 -22.83
N VAL A 507 -21.19 -1.86 -23.21
CA VAL A 507 -20.49 -0.62 -23.61
C VAL A 507 -19.95 0.13 -22.38
N LYS A 508 -18.75 -0.27 -21.93
CA LYS A 508 -18.06 0.23 -20.72
C LYS A 508 -17.85 1.75 -20.65
N THR A 509 -17.87 2.44 -21.79
CA THR A 509 -17.81 3.91 -21.90
C THR A 509 -18.76 4.37 -22.99
N ALA A 510 -20.07 4.30 -22.70
CA ALA A 510 -21.09 4.70 -23.65
C ALA A 510 -21.06 6.21 -23.92
N THR A 511 -21.11 6.57 -25.20
CA THR A 511 -21.40 7.94 -25.64
C THR A 511 -22.83 8.32 -25.26
N ASP A 512 -23.11 9.62 -25.18
CA ASP A 512 -24.46 10.08 -24.84
C ASP A 512 -25.48 9.72 -25.96
N GLN A 513 -25.00 9.56 -27.20
CA GLN A 513 -25.75 9.05 -28.36
C GLN A 513 -25.97 7.53 -28.39
N ALA A 514 -25.34 6.76 -27.49
CA ALA A 514 -25.53 5.31 -27.45
C ALA A 514 -26.99 4.99 -27.07
N ALA A 515 -27.64 4.10 -27.84
CA ALA A 515 -29.04 3.76 -27.68
C ALA A 515 -29.38 3.28 -26.27
N ARG A 516 -30.52 3.74 -25.77
CA ARG A 516 -31.00 3.46 -24.41
C ARG A 516 -32.26 2.61 -24.46
N ILE A 517 -32.53 1.87 -23.40
CA ILE A 517 -33.71 1.01 -23.30
C ILE A 517 -34.55 1.40 -22.08
N LEU A 518 -35.87 1.40 -22.26
CA LEU A 518 -36.84 1.86 -21.26
C LEU A 518 -38.02 0.89 -21.15
N ALA A 519 -38.62 0.83 -19.97
CA ALA A 519 -39.82 0.02 -19.74
C ALA A 519 -41.02 0.60 -20.51
N TRP A 520 -41.82 -0.28 -21.12
CA TRP A 520 -43.00 0.09 -21.91
C TRP A 520 -43.97 0.95 -21.10
N GLY A 521 -44.28 2.15 -21.60
CA GLY A 521 -45.20 3.11 -20.97
C GLY A 521 -44.58 4.09 -19.97
N ALA A 522 -43.26 4.23 -19.89
CA ALA A 522 -42.58 5.21 -19.04
C ALA A 522 -42.23 6.52 -19.78
N SER A 523 -42.17 7.64 -19.04
CA SER A 523 -41.72 8.96 -19.55
C SER A 523 -40.20 9.10 -19.57
N VAL A 524 -39.68 9.80 -20.59
CA VAL A 524 -38.25 10.08 -20.74
C VAL A 524 -37.83 11.39 -20.07
N ARG A 525 -36.59 11.45 -19.55
CA ARG A 525 -35.93 12.66 -19.05
C ARG A 525 -34.54 12.80 -19.66
N VAL A 526 -34.23 13.99 -20.17
CA VAL A 526 -32.97 14.32 -20.84
C VAL A 526 -32.31 15.48 -20.09
N GLN A 527 -31.09 15.29 -19.61
CA GLN A 527 -30.27 16.37 -19.07
C GLN A 527 -29.46 17.01 -20.20
N ILE A 528 -29.35 18.34 -20.18
CA ILE A 528 -28.37 19.14 -20.93
C ILE A 528 -27.40 19.73 -19.91
N ASP A 529 -26.11 19.49 -20.09
CA ASP A 529 -25.06 20.01 -19.21
C ASP A 529 -24.73 21.47 -19.57
N HIS A 530 -24.43 22.29 -18.57
CA HIS A 530 -23.91 23.66 -18.73
C HIS A 530 -24.68 24.54 -19.75
N SER A 531 -25.99 24.64 -19.57
CA SER A 531 -26.91 25.34 -20.48
C SER A 531 -26.57 26.83 -20.67
N GLN A 532 -26.68 27.35 -21.90
CA GLN A 532 -26.32 28.74 -22.18
C GLN A 532 -27.38 29.71 -21.63
N GLU A 533 -26.91 30.78 -20.96
CA GLU A 533 -27.81 31.80 -20.40
C GLU A 533 -28.60 32.52 -21.51
N GLY A 534 -29.91 32.67 -21.26
CA GLY A 534 -30.81 33.37 -22.18
C GLY A 534 -31.24 32.57 -23.41
N VAL A 535 -31.00 31.26 -23.42
CA VAL A 535 -31.42 30.33 -24.48
C VAL A 535 -32.51 29.41 -23.94
N ASP A 536 -33.57 29.17 -24.71
CA ASP A 536 -34.66 28.24 -24.36
C ASP A 536 -34.52 26.90 -25.10
N TYR A 537 -34.80 25.80 -24.41
CA TYR A 537 -34.60 24.43 -24.92
C TYR A 537 -35.84 23.55 -24.78
N HIS A 538 -36.14 22.70 -25.78
CA HIS A 538 -37.20 21.68 -25.70
C HIS A 538 -36.90 20.41 -26.52
N LEU A 539 -37.56 19.31 -26.16
CA LEU A 539 -37.53 18.02 -26.87
C LEU A 539 -38.48 18.00 -28.06
N LEU A 540 -38.06 17.34 -29.15
CA LEU A 540 -38.89 17.03 -30.31
C LEU A 540 -38.45 15.73 -31.00
N GLN A 541 -39.33 15.18 -31.84
CA GLN A 541 -39.06 14.09 -32.78
C GLN A 541 -39.21 14.62 -34.21
N ILE A 542 -38.43 14.09 -35.15
CA ILE A 542 -38.57 14.40 -36.59
C ILE A 542 -39.07 13.13 -37.30
N VAL A 543 -40.28 13.16 -37.84
CA VAL A 543 -40.92 12.02 -38.53
C VAL A 543 -41.28 12.43 -39.96
N GLY A 544 -40.66 11.79 -40.95
CA GLY A 544 -40.91 12.10 -42.37
C GLY A 544 -40.57 13.54 -42.79
N GLY A 545 -39.75 14.25 -42.00
CA GLY A 545 -39.44 15.67 -42.19
C GLY A 545 -40.40 16.65 -41.50
N ALA A 546 -41.41 16.17 -40.77
CA ALA A 546 -42.26 16.99 -39.90
C ALA A 546 -41.78 16.89 -38.44
N GLU A 547 -41.85 18.00 -37.71
CA GLU A 547 -41.40 18.08 -36.32
C GLU A 547 -42.57 17.93 -35.34
N ARG A 548 -42.49 16.96 -34.43
CA ARG A 548 -43.43 16.76 -33.31
C ARG A 548 -42.74 17.17 -32.01
N ARG A 549 -43.25 18.22 -31.36
CA ARG A 549 -42.80 18.67 -30.03
C ARG A 549 -43.14 17.62 -28.95
N LEU A 550 -42.24 17.39 -28.00
CA LEU A 550 -42.36 16.37 -26.95
C LEU A 550 -42.18 16.90 -25.50
N SER A 551 -41.76 18.15 -25.30
CA SER A 551 -41.71 18.81 -23.97
C SER A 551 -42.05 20.30 -24.02
N ASP A 552 -42.31 20.89 -22.85
CA ASP A 552 -42.30 22.35 -22.66
C ASP A 552 -40.88 22.95 -22.82
N ASP A 553 -40.79 24.28 -22.88
CA ASP A 553 -39.54 25.04 -23.00
C ASP A 553 -38.90 25.25 -21.62
N VAL A 554 -37.57 25.08 -21.54
CA VAL A 554 -36.78 25.33 -20.33
C VAL A 554 -35.65 26.32 -20.63
N ARG A 555 -35.62 27.42 -19.88
CA ARG A 555 -34.62 28.50 -20.00
C ARG A 555 -33.28 28.08 -19.39
N GLY A 556 -32.20 28.17 -20.16
CA GLY A 556 -30.83 27.91 -19.73
C GLY A 556 -30.28 28.96 -18.76
N ASN A 557 -29.43 28.52 -17.84
CA ASN A 557 -29.08 29.23 -16.60
C ASN A 557 -27.60 29.10 -16.18
N LEU A 558 -26.69 28.72 -17.10
CA LEU A 558 -25.27 28.39 -16.86
C LEU A 558 -25.01 27.09 -16.07
N GLY A 559 -26.05 26.45 -15.53
CA GLY A 559 -26.00 25.13 -14.93
C GLY A 559 -26.68 24.07 -15.80
N ASP A 560 -26.77 22.86 -15.26
CA ASP A 560 -27.44 21.74 -15.90
C ASP A 560 -28.97 21.92 -15.82
N ILE A 561 -29.66 21.58 -16.92
CA ILE A 561 -31.12 21.62 -17.00
C ILE A 561 -31.67 20.27 -17.47
N VAL A 562 -32.90 19.94 -17.06
CA VAL A 562 -33.54 18.65 -17.38
C VAL A 562 -34.87 18.89 -18.11
N LEU A 563 -34.95 18.39 -19.33
CA LEU A 563 -36.17 18.30 -20.12
C LEU A 563 -36.91 16.99 -19.80
N SER A 564 -38.23 17.03 -19.69
CA SER A 564 -39.07 15.85 -19.40
C SER A 564 -40.15 15.69 -20.47
N GLY A 565 -40.35 14.47 -20.97
CA GLY A 565 -41.24 14.18 -22.10
C GLY A 565 -42.41 13.25 -21.79
N GLU A 566 -43.32 13.12 -22.77
CA GLU A 566 -44.49 12.23 -22.73
C GLU A 566 -44.10 10.73 -22.53
N PRO A 567 -45.03 9.86 -22.08
CA PRO A 567 -44.80 8.42 -21.99
C PRO A 567 -44.55 7.74 -23.36
N VAL A 568 -43.64 6.76 -23.38
CA VAL A 568 -43.16 6.10 -24.60
C VAL A 568 -43.64 4.64 -24.69
N HIS A 569 -44.11 4.22 -25.87
CA HIS A 569 -44.70 2.89 -26.12
C HIS A 569 -44.13 2.15 -27.34
N GLU A 570 -43.26 2.80 -28.10
CA GLU A 570 -42.61 2.36 -29.34
C GLU A 570 -41.24 3.07 -29.43
N ASP A 571 -40.34 2.59 -30.29
CA ASP A 571 -38.94 3.04 -30.31
C ASP A 571 -38.77 4.42 -31.00
N LEU A 572 -37.93 5.31 -30.47
CA LEU A 572 -37.84 6.75 -30.86
C LEU A 572 -36.40 7.27 -30.99
N GLU A 573 -36.16 8.19 -31.94
CA GLU A 573 -35.02 9.12 -31.91
C GLU A 573 -35.47 10.49 -31.37
N LEU A 574 -34.86 10.94 -30.28
CA LEU A 574 -35.12 12.25 -29.67
C LEU A 574 -34.11 13.31 -30.15
N ARG A 575 -34.62 14.51 -30.44
CA ARG A 575 -33.86 15.72 -30.80
C ARG A 575 -34.16 16.87 -29.84
N ILE A 576 -33.24 17.84 -29.80
CA ILE A 576 -33.30 19.02 -28.93
C ILE A 576 -33.21 20.28 -29.79
N ARG A 577 -34.12 21.23 -29.57
CA ARG A 577 -34.06 22.59 -30.13
C ARG A 577 -33.48 23.56 -29.11
N ALA A 578 -32.73 24.56 -29.60
CA ALA A 578 -32.23 25.70 -28.82
C ALA A 578 -32.61 27.03 -29.51
N THR A 579 -33.22 27.95 -28.76
CA THR A 579 -33.69 29.26 -29.27
C THR A 579 -33.13 30.39 -28.42
N LYS A 580 -32.37 31.31 -29.03
CA LYS A 580 -31.87 32.54 -28.38
C LYS A 580 -32.57 33.78 -28.93
N GLN A 581 -33.36 34.41 -28.07
CA GLN A 581 -33.92 35.74 -28.31
C GLN A 581 -32.92 36.80 -27.84
N PHE A 582 -32.56 37.74 -28.72
CA PHE A 582 -31.68 38.88 -28.41
C PHE A 582 -32.50 40.09 -27.95
N ASP A 583 -31.88 41.05 -27.27
CA ASP A 583 -32.56 42.31 -26.94
C ASP A 583 -32.81 43.13 -28.23
N PRO A 584 -33.97 43.79 -28.40
CA PRO A 584 -34.25 44.61 -29.59
C PRO A 584 -33.21 45.71 -29.89
N SER A 585 -32.46 46.16 -28.88
CA SER A 585 -31.36 47.12 -29.03
C SER A 585 -30.08 46.54 -29.66
N GLU A 586 -29.92 45.22 -29.68
CA GLU A 586 -28.79 44.55 -30.36
C GLU A 586 -28.96 44.50 -31.89
N HIS A 587 -30.16 44.79 -32.40
CA HIS A 587 -30.52 44.73 -33.83
C HIS A 587 -30.25 43.36 -34.50
N ARG A 588 -30.47 42.28 -33.75
CA ARG A 588 -30.32 40.89 -34.22
C ARG A 588 -31.67 40.17 -34.26
N GLU A 589 -31.86 39.33 -35.28
CA GLU A 589 -32.98 38.40 -35.36
C GLU A 589 -32.82 37.24 -34.36
N THR A 590 -33.93 36.64 -33.92
CA THR A 590 -33.92 35.49 -33.00
C THR A 590 -33.25 34.29 -33.67
N GLN A 591 -32.17 33.79 -33.07
CA GLN A 591 -31.44 32.64 -33.58
C GLN A 591 -32.05 31.35 -33.01
N THR A 592 -32.39 30.40 -33.87
CA THR A 592 -32.94 29.09 -33.49
C THR A 592 -32.21 28.00 -34.26
N ASP A 593 -31.76 26.98 -33.55
CA ASP A 593 -31.02 25.85 -34.11
C ASP A 593 -31.46 24.52 -33.47
N LEU A 594 -31.02 23.41 -34.05
CA LEU A 594 -31.06 22.10 -33.39
C LEU A 594 -29.68 21.83 -32.78
N LEU A 595 -29.64 21.17 -31.61
CA LEU A 595 -28.39 20.58 -31.15
C LEU A 595 -28.05 19.40 -32.09
N GLU A 596 -26.77 19.26 -32.47
CA GLU A 596 -26.37 18.23 -33.45
C GLU A 596 -26.66 16.80 -32.97
N ILE A 597 -26.72 16.62 -31.64
CA ILE A 597 -26.93 15.34 -30.96
C ILE A 597 -28.32 14.72 -31.25
N ALA A 598 -28.32 13.39 -31.35
CA ALA A 598 -29.51 12.54 -31.47
C ALA A 598 -29.47 11.48 -30.36
N LEU A 599 -30.63 11.16 -29.76
CA LEU A 599 -30.71 10.24 -28.62
C LEU A 599 -31.73 9.11 -28.93
N PRO A 600 -31.28 7.92 -29.38
CA PRO A 600 -32.15 6.78 -29.67
C PRO A 600 -32.59 5.99 -28.42
N LEU A 601 -33.81 5.45 -28.45
CA LEU A 601 -34.53 4.88 -27.31
C LEU A 601 -35.44 3.69 -27.71
N GLU A 602 -35.29 2.53 -27.06
CA GLU A 602 -35.94 1.24 -27.39
C GLU A 602 -36.75 0.59 -26.21
N VAL A 603 -37.49 -0.52 -26.45
CA VAL A 603 -38.40 -1.17 -25.46
C VAL A 603 -38.29 -2.72 -25.32
N GLN A 604 -38.68 -3.32 -24.16
CA GLN A 604 -38.38 -4.71 -23.68
C GLN A 604 -39.48 -5.82 -23.86
N ALA A 605 -39.16 -7.10 -23.52
CA ALA A 605 -39.99 -8.32 -23.67
C ALA A 605 -40.03 -9.31 -22.43
N ARG A 606 -40.72 -10.47 -22.53
CA ARG A 606 -41.11 -11.41 -21.43
C ARG A 606 -40.16 -12.61 -21.17
N ALA A 607 -40.23 -13.21 -19.96
CA ALA A 607 -39.18 -14.09 -19.41
C ALA A 607 -39.58 -15.36 -18.57
N ASP A 608 -40.76 -15.97 -18.75
CA ASP A 608 -41.26 -17.07 -17.88
C ASP A 608 -41.30 -18.49 -18.53
N LEU A 609 -40.25 -19.33 -18.35
CA LEU A 609 -40.10 -20.68 -18.95
C LEU A 609 -39.49 -21.74 -17.97
N ALA A 610 -39.52 -23.04 -18.33
CA ALA A 610 -39.14 -24.18 -17.47
C ALA A 610 -38.08 -25.14 -18.09
N VAL A 611 -37.33 -25.85 -17.25
CA VAL A 611 -36.07 -26.58 -17.60
C VAL A 611 -35.90 -27.89 -16.81
N ALA A 612 -35.24 -28.91 -17.39
CA ALA A 612 -34.80 -30.16 -16.73
C ALA A 612 -33.50 -30.72 -17.36
N VAL A 613 -32.87 -31.72 -16.73
CA VAL A 613 -31.71 -32.48 -17.26
C VAL A 613 -32.08 -33.95 -17.41
N GLU A 614 -31.61 -34.59 -18.48
CA GLU A 614 -31.83 -36.00 -18.82
C GLU A 614 -30.47 -36.72 -19.01
N PRO A 615 -30.33 -37.98 -18.53
CA PRO A 615 -31.35 -38.82 -17.89
C PRO A 615 -31.58 -38.50 -16.40
N SER A 616 -30.62 -37.85 -15.73
CA SER A 616 -30.60 -37.59 -14.28
C SER A 616 -29.62 -36.44 -13.99
N SER A 617 -29.66 -35.87 -12.77
CA SER A 617 -28.68 -34.88 -12.29
C SER A 617 -27.34 -35.48 -11.84
N VAL A 618 -27.22 -36.82 -11.84
CA VAL A 618 -25.98 -37.58 -11.59
C VAL A 618 -25.76 -38.53 -12.77
N ILE A 619 -24.53 -38.62 -13.26
CA ILE A 619 -24.10 -39.42 -14.42
C ILE A 619 -22.71 -40.04 -14.17
N ASP A 620 -22.34 -41.08 -14.93
CA ASP A 620 -21.01 -41.68 -14.87
C ASP A 620 -19.91 -40.74 -15.42
N PHE A 621 -18.67 -40.92 -14.96
CA PHE A 621 -17.51 -40.15 -15.41
C PHE A 621 -17.22 -40.32 -16.92
N ASP A 622 -16.99 -39.22 -17.63
CA ASP A 622 -16.82 -39.15 -19.10
C ASP A 622 -18.05 -39.60 -19.92
N ALA A 623 -19.26 -39.67 -19.32
CA ALA A 623 -20.51 -40.00 -20.01
C ALA A 623 -21.22 -38.78 -20.65
N GLU A 624 -22.13 -39.05 -21.59
CA GLU A 624 -22.93 -38.04 -22.30
C GLU A 624 -24.25 -37.72 -21.57
N ALA A 625 -24.70 -36.46 -21.63
CA ALA A 625 -25.94 -35.98 -21.00
C ALA A 625 -26.66 -34.92 -21.87
N THR A 626 -27.91 -34.59 -21.53
CA THR A 626 -28.75 -33.65 -22.32
C THR A 626 -29.61 -32.75 -21.43
N VAL A 627 -29.75 -31.49 -21.82
CA VAL A 627 -30.60 -30.50 -21.12
C VAL A 627 -31.88 -30.27 -21.92
N ARG A 628 -33.03 -30.23 -21.24
CA ARG A 628 -34.37 -30.08 -21.84
C ARG A 628 -35.02 -28.77 -21.38
N ILE A 629 -35.52 -27.98 -22.32
CA ILE A 629 -36.23 -26.71 -22.09
C ILE A 629 -37.66 -26.87 -22.59
N ASP A 630 -38.65 -26.41 -21.83
CA ASP A 630 -40.08 -26.48 -22.19
C ASP A 630 -40.65 -25.13 -22.70
N SER A 631 -41.64 -25.21 -23.58
CA SER A 631 -42.43 -24.08 -24.10
C SER A 631 -41.61 -22.97 -24.80
N THR A 632 -40.57 -23.34 -25.54
CA THR A 632 -39.63 -22.38 -26.16
C THR A 632 -40.30 -21.41 -27.14
N GLN A 633 -39.91 -20.13 -27.09
CA GLN A 633 -40.39 -19.08 -27.99
C GLN A 633 -39.81 -19.25 -29.40
N VAL A 634 -40.67 -19.18 -30.44
CA VAL A 634 -40.31 -19.44 -31.85
C VAL A 634 -39.37 -18.38 -32.43
N ASP A 635 -39.36 -17.18 -31.85
CA ASP A 635 -38.53 -16.04 -32.23
C ASP A 635 -37.31 -15.82 -31.32
N ALA A 636 -37.00 -16.79 -30.44
CA ALA A 636 -35.82 -16.78 -29.57
C ALA A 636 -34.87 -17.96 -29.87
N THR A 637 -33.60 -17.80 -29.54
CA THR A 637 -32.52 -18.79 -29.69
C THR A 637 -31.90 -19.09 -28.33
N TYR A 638 -31.70 -20.38 -28.04
CA TYR A 638 -31.34 -20.89 -26.72
C TYR A 638 -29.91 -21.44 -26.69
N SER A 639 -29.16 -21.11 -25.64
CA SER A 639 -27.74 -21.47 -25.48
C SER A 639 -27.45 -21.97 -24.06
N LEU A 640 -26.66 -23.05 -23.93
CA LEU A 640 -26.17 -23.54 -22.63
C LEU A 640 -24.86 -22.88 -22.23
N TYR A 641 -24.68 -22.65 -20.93
CA TYR A 641 -23.42 -22.23 -20.31
C TYR A 641 -23.13 -23.12 -19.09
N LEU A 642 -21.87 -23.47 -18.84
CA LEU A 642 -21.44 -24.43 -17.82
C LEU A 642 -20.25 -23.92 -17.00
N ARG A 643 -20.28 -24.11 -15.68
CA ARG A 643 -19.17 -23.86 -14.74
C ARG A 643 -18.94 -25.10 -13.89
N THR A 644 -17.70 -25.45 -13.58
CA THR A 644 -17.41 -26.49 -12.59
C THR A 644 -17.76 -26.04 -11.16
N VAL A 645 -18.04 -27.01 -10.30
CA VAL A 645 -18.26 -26.83 -8.86
C VAL A 645 -16.90 -26.90 -8.15
N SER A 646 -16.73 -26.12 -7.08
CA SER A 646 -15.52 -26.11 -6.25
C SER A 646 -15.83 -26.39 -4.78
N ASP A 647 -14.83 -26.78 -4.00
CA ASP A 647 -14.93 -27.16 -2.57
C ASP A 647 -15.71 -26.16 -1.69
N ARG A 648 -15.79 -24.89 -2.09
CA ARG A 648 -16.51 -23.82 -1.36
C ARG A 648 -17.98 -23.64 -1.76
N ASP A 649 -18.39 -24.20 -2.90
CA ASP A 649 -19.77 -24.09 -3.39
C ASP A 649 -20.70 -25.12 -2.73
N PHE A 650 -20.14 -26.21 -2.19
CA PHE A 650 -20.84 -27.23 -1.43
C PHE A 650 -21.30 -26.74 -0.06
N VAL A 651 -22.55 -27.02 0.31
CA VAL A 651 -23.16 -26.57 1.56
C VAL A 651 -23.62 -27.77 2.39
N PHE A 652 -23.02 -27.96 3.56
CA PHE A 652 -23.30 -29.10 4.45
C PHE A 652 -24.43 -28.84 5.46
N ASP A 653 -25.04 -27.65 5.45
CA ASP A 653 -26.18 -27.27 6.29
C ASP A 653 -27.42 -26.94 5.45
N THR A 654 -28.51 -27.67 5.68
CA THR A 654 -29.78 -27.55 4.97
C THR A 654 -30.56 -26.25 5.23
N ALA A 655 -30.12 -25.40 6.18
CA ALA A 655 -30.84 -24.20 6.58
C ALA A 655 -30.75 -23.01 5.59
N VAL A 656 -29.92 -23.08 4.55
CA VAL A 656 -29.69 -21.96 3.62
C VAL A 656 -30.77 -21.91 2.53
N ALA A 657 -31.40 -20.74 2.34
CA ALA A 657 -32.35 -20.51 1.26
C ALA A 657 -31.64 -20.37 -0.10
N GLY A 658 -32.22 -20.92 -1.16
CA GLY A 658 -31.67 -20.79 -2.52
C GLY A 658 -30.58 -21.81 -2.87
N LEU A 659 -30.59 -23.00 -2.28
CA LEU A 659 -29.72 -24.10 -2.70
C LEU A 659 -30.20 -24.77 -4.01
N LEU A 660 -29.26 -25.39 -4.71
CA LEU A 660 -29.46 -26.51 -5.63
C LEU A 660 -29.20 -27.81 -4.85
N ALA A 661 -29.75 -28.93 -5.32
CA ALA A 661 -29.60 -30.23 -4.65
C ALA A 661 -29.51 -31.36 -5.69
N ALA A 662 -28.64 -32.34 -5.42
CA ALA A 662 -28.56 -33.61 -6.13
C ALA A 662 -28.82 -34.77 -5.18
N ASP A 663 -29.67 -35.72 -5.60
CA ASP A 663 -29.84 -37.01 -4.95
C ASP A 663 -28.71 -37.96 -5.40
N VAL A 664 -28.07 -38.65 -4.45
CA VAL A 664 -27.00 -39.63 -4.68
C VAL A 664 -27.41 -40.94 -4.03
N ASP A 665 -27.38 -42.05 -4.77
CA ASP A 665 -27.88 -43.34 -4.28
C ASP A 665 -27.08 -43.87 -3.09
N GLY A 666 -27.74 -43.93 -1.93
CA GLY A 666 -27.19 -44.47 -0.68
C GLY A 666 -26.55 -43.45 0.28
N GLU A 667 -26.36 -42.20 -0.15
CA GLU A 667 -25.65 -41.15 0.61
C GLU A 667 -26.54 -39.90 0.87
N PRO A 668 -26.15 -38.99 1.79
CA PRO A 668 -26.86 -37.72 1.99
C PRO A 668 -26.88 -36.85 0.73
N ARG A 669 -27.95 -36.06 0.57
CA ARG A 669 -28.08 -35.09 -0.53
C ARG A 669 -26.91 -34.11 -0.59
N VAL A 670 -26.34 -33.95 -1.77
CA VAL A 670 -25.34 -32.94 -2.05
C VAL A 670 -26.04 -31.62 -2.35
N HIS A 671 -25.74 -30.58 -1.56
CA HIS A 671 -26.29 -29.24 -1.75
C HIS A 671 -25.21 -28.27 -2.24
N VAL A 672 -25.58 -27.39 -3.17
CA VAL A 672 -24.67 -26.40 -3.80
C VAL A 672 -25.37 -25.05 -3.85
N VAL A 673 -24.64 -23.94 -3.65
CA VAL A 673 -25.21 -22.59 -3.75
C VAL A 673 -25.72 -22.31 -5.17
N ARG A 674 -26.96 -21.82 -5.32
CA ARG A 674 -27.49 -21.41 -6.63
C ARG A 674 -26.82 -20.11 -7.11
N PRO A 675 -26.41 -20.02 -8.39
CA PRO A 675 -25.96 -18.75 -8.96
C PRO A 675 -27.02 -17.64 -8.86
N PRO A 676 -26.62 -16.38 -8.71
CA PRO A 676 -27.56 -15.25 -8.75
C PRO A 676 -28.23 -15.14 -10.12
N GLN A 677 -29.46 -14.61 -10.16
CA GLN A 677 -30.22 -14.43 -11.40
C GLN A 677 -30.60 -12.95 -11.57
N PRO A 678 -29.75 -12.13 -12.20
CA PRO A 678 -30.05 -10.73 -12.50
C PRO A 678 -31.20 -10.58 -13.52
N PRO A 679 -31.93 -9.45 -13.53
CA PRO A 679 -33.06 -9.21 -14.44
C PRO A 679 -32.64 -8.96 -15.90
N ILE A 680 -31.37 -8.65 -16.13
CA ILE A 680 -30.72 -8.54 -17.44
C ILE A 680 -29.64 -9.64 -17.50
N TRP A 681 -29.46 -10.28 -18.66
CA TRP A 681 -28.47 -11.36 -18.78
C TRP A 681 -27.04 -10.82 -18.73
N GLU A 682 -26.31 -11.22 -17.69
CA GLU A 682 -24.86 -11.01 -17.53
C GLU A 682 -24.15 -12.37 -17.62
N GLU A 683 -22.93 -12.40 -18.17
CA GLU A 683 -22.11 -13.64 -18.17
C GLU A 683 -21.50 -13.86 -16.78
N LEU A 684 -22.11 -14.78 -16.01
CA LEU A 684 -21.72 -15.05 -14.64
C LEU A 684 -20.36 -15.75 -14.54
N ASP A 685 -19.59 -15.37 -13.52
CA ASP A 685 -18.16 -15.66 -13.48
C ASP A 685 -17.85 -17.17 -13.46
N GLY A 686 -16.94 -17.57 -14.34
CA GLY A 686 -16.57 -18.96 -14.61
C GLY A 686 -17.49 -19.75 -15.55
N PHE A 687 -18.72 -19.31 -15.85
CA PHE A 687 -19.62 -20.02 -16.77
C PHE A 687 -19.19 -19.82 -18.24
N ARG A 688 -19.05 -20.93 -18.99
CA ARG A 688 -18.60 -20.94 -20.39
C ARG A 688 -19.64 -21.57 -21.31
N PRO A 689 -19.87 -21.06 -22.53
CA PRO A 689 -20.86 -21.64 -23.44
C PRO A 689 -20.50 -23.08 -23.86
N VAL A 690 -21.51 -23.95 -23.93
CA VAL A 690 -21.37 -25.36 -24.32
C VAL A 690 -22.36 -25.72 -25.42
N GLY A 691 -21.90 -26.43 -26.43
CA GLY A 691 -22.70 -26.78 -27.62
C GLY A 691 -22.91 -25.59 -28.56
N THR A 692 -23.85 -25.74 -29.48
CA THR A 692 -24.26 -24.68 -30.43
C THR A 692 -25.64 -24.12 -30.06
N PRO A 693 -25.89 -22.81 -30.19
CA PRO A 693 -27.21 -22.22 -29.99
C PRO A 693 -28.28 -22.83 -30.92
N VAL A 694 -29.52 -22.99 -30.44
CA VAL A 694 -30.63 -23.57 -31.20
C VAL A 694 -31.90 -22.72 -31.06
N SER A 695 -32.56 -22.42 -32.18
CA SER A 695 -33.81 -21.65 -32.19
C SER A 695 -34.98 -22.43 -31.56
N GLY A 696 -35.80 -21.73 -30.79
CA GLY A 696 -37.01 -22.27 -30.16
C GLY A 696 -38.05 -22.71 -31.19
N ASN A 697 -38.93 -23.62 -30.77
CA ASN A 697 -39.81 -24.37 -31.68
C ASN A 697 -41.29 -24.36 -31.26
N GLY A 698 -41.67 -23.57 -30.24
CA GLY A 698 -43.03 -23.55 -29.67
C GLY A 698 -43.30 -24.66 -28.65
N GLY A 699 -42.31 -25.53 -28.38
CA GLY A 699 -42.44 -26.68 -27.50
C GLY A 699 -41.12 -27.04 -26.82
N ALA A 700 -40.91 -28.33 -26.59
CA ALA A 700 -39.73 -28.84 -25.89
C ALA A 700 -38.50 -28.90 -26.82
N LEU A 701 -37.34 -28.51 -26.29
CA LEU A 701 -36.06 -28.44 -26.99
C LEU A 701 -34.99 -29.19 -26.16
N ARG A 702 -34.15 -29.98 -26.82
CA ARG A 702 -33.07 -30.78 -26.19
C ARG A 702 -31.69 -30.33 -26.70
N LEU A 703 -30.75 -30.14 -25.78
CA LEU A 703 -29.40 -29.62 -26.04
C LEU A 703 -28.36 -30.59 -25.43
N PRO A 704 -27.47 -31.21 -26.23
CA PRO A 704 -26.49 -32.17 -25.73
C PRO A 704 -25.29 -31.50 -25.05
N LEU A 705 -24.69 -32.21 -24.10
CA LEU A 705 -23.47 -31.81 -23.39
C LEU A 705 -22.29 -32.69 -23.82
N SER A 706 -21.09 -32.11 -23.85
CA SER A 706 -19.84 -32.87 -23.92
C SER A 706 -19.61 -33.68 -22.64
N PRO A 707 -18.82 -34.78 -22.69
CA PRO A 707 -18.40 -35.54 -21.52
C PRO A 707 -17.86 -34.67 -20.38
N LEU A 708 -18.41 -34.86 -19.17
CA LEU A 708 -18.03 -34.12 -17.98
C LEU A 708 -17.00 -34.91 -17.16
N ARG A 709 -16.02 -34.20 -16.60
CA ARG A 709 -14.87 -34.75 -15.86
C ARG A 709 -14.74 -34.24 -14.43
N ASP A 710 -15.50 -33.20 -14.12
CA ASP A 710 -15.60 -32.53 -12.83
C ASP A 710 -17.09 -32.18 -12.63
N ASP A 711 -17.56 -32.07 -11.39
CA ASP A 711 -18.93 -31.64 -11.08
C ASP A 711 -19.23 -30.26 -11.67
N ALA A 712 -20.48 -30.02 -12.12
CA ALA A 712 -20.81 -28.79 -12.85
C ALA A 712 -22.22 -28.24 -12.61
N VAL A 713 -22.35 -26.91 -12.72
CA VAL A 713 -23.62 -26.16 -12.75
C VAL A 713 -23.86 -25.67 -14.18
N ILE A 714 -25.12 -25.64 -14.61
CA ILE A 714 -25.53 -25.24 -15.97
C ILE A 714 -26.53 -24.07 -15.90
N LEU A 715 -26.36 -23.11 -16.81
CA LEU A 715 -27.26 -21.98 -17.06
C LEU A 715 -27.75 -22.00 -18.51
N ILE A 716 -28.88 -21.32 -18.78
CA ILE A 716 -29.50 -21.28 -20.10
C ILE A 716 -29.90 -19.84 -20.45
N ARG A 717 -29.41 -19.35 -21.60
CA ARG A 717 -29.75 -18.05 -22.17
C ARG A 717 -30.84 -18.20 -23.24
N ALA A 718 -31.67 -17.17 -23.41
CA ALA A 718 -32.55 -16.98 -24.57
C ALA A 718 -32.24 -15.62 -25.24
N GLN A 719 -32.22 -15.56 -26.57
CA GLN A 719 -31.73 -14.40 -27.34
C GLN A 719 -32.46 -14.25 -28.69
N LYS A 720 -32.81 -13.01 -29.08
CA LYS A 720 -33.52 -12.68 -30.33
C LYS A 720 -32.73 -11.61 -31.09
N GLU A 721 -32.62 -11.75 -32.42
CA GLU A 721 -31.70 -10.94 -33.23
C GLU A 721 -32.28 -10.53 -34.60
N HIS A 722 -31.76 -9.43 -35.13
CA HIS A 722 -31.99 -8.91 -36.47
C HIS A 722 -30.65 -8.95 -37.26
N ARG A 723 -30.68 -9.21 -38.57
CA ARG A 723 -29.50 -9.68 -39.33
C ARG A 723 -28.76 -8.62 -40.15
N GLN A 724 -27.42 -8.74 -40.22
CA GLN A 724 -26.71 -8.96 -41.50
C GLN A 724 -25.33 -9.69 -41.35
N ASP A 725 -25.03 -10.54 -42.34
CA ASP A 725 -23.82 -11.31 -42.76
C ASP A 725 -22.38 -10.92 -42.25
N ALA A 726 -21.34 -11.78 -42.09
CA ALA A 726 -21.21 -13.25 -41.91
C ALA A 726 -19.74 -13.73 -41.57
N ALA A 727 -19.53 -14.44 -40.44
CA ALA A 727 -18.51 -15.49 -40.09
C ALA A 727 -16.94 -15.27 -40.04
N ILE A 728 -16.38 -15.16 -38.81
CA ILE A 728 -15.52 -16.15 -38.03
C ILE A 728 -14.24 -16.79 -38.69
N ILE A 729 -13.08 -17.12 -38.03
CA ILE A 729 -12.23 -16.63 -36.88
C ILE A 729 -10.96 -17.55 -36.70
N ALA A 730 -9.80 -17.11 -36.15
CA ALA A 730 -8.63 -17.98 -35.77
C ALA A 730 -7.60 -17.35 -34.75
N SER A 731 -6.71 -18.14 -34.11
CA SER A 731 -6.09 -17.86 -32.77
C SER A 731 -4.55 -17.74 -32.62
N SER A 732 -4.07 -16.93 -31.64
CA SER A 732 -2.90 -17.09 -30.70
C SER A 732 -1.40 -17.05 -31.18
N VAL A 733 -0.29 -16.92 -30.39
CA VAL A 733 0.14 -16.34 -29.05
C VAL A 733 1.72 -16.25 -29.00
N GLN A 734 2.38 -15.60 -28.00
CA GLN A 734 3.84 -15.27 -27.99
C GLN A 734 4.52 -15.12 -26.58
N LEU A 735 5.86 -15.35 -26.39
CA LEU A 735 6.85 -14.48 -25.64
C LEU A 735 8.31 -15.00 -25.27
N ALA A 736 9.15 -14.02 -24.86
CA ALA A 736 10.31 -13.94 -23.89
C ALA A 736 11.58 -14.84 -23.91
N HIS A 737 12.78 -14.28 -23.61
CA HIS A 737 14.11 -14.75 -24.08
C HIS A 737 15.36 -14.04 -23.47
N MET A 738 16.54 -14.70 -23.43
CA MET A 738 17.92 -14.12 -23.60
C MET A 738 18.99 -15.25 -23.74
N ASP A 739 20.27 -15.13 -23.35
CA ASP A 739 21.41 -14.66 -24.18
C ASP A 739 22.66 -15.60 -24.10
N GLY A 740 23.59 -15.56 -25.08
CA GLY A 740 24.68 -16.54 -25.14
C GLY A 740 25.91 -16.23 -26.03
N GLY A 741 27.08 -16.09 -25.39
CA GLY A 741 28.41 -15.92 -26.01
C GLY A 741 29.53 -15.95 -24.96
N ARG A 742 29.65 -17.08 -24.24
CA ARG A 742 29.72 -17.15 -22.76
C ARG A 742 28.40 -16.69 -22.12
N THR A 743 28.04 -17.22 -20.95
CA THR A 743 27.02 -16.53 -20.13
C THR A 743 27.60 -15.20 -19.64
N ASP A 744 26.76 -14.20 -19.38
CA ASP A 744 27.18 -12.89 -18.86
C ASP A 744 27.54 -12.91 -17.36
N GLY A 745 27.70 -14.10 -16.80
CA GLY A 745 27.75 -14.38 -15.38
C GLY A 745 26.44 -14.92 -14.82
N THR A 746 25.33 -14.91 -15.58
CA THR A 746 24.01 -15.32 -15.07
C THR A 746 23.37 -16.51 -15.80
N LEU A 747 22.44 -17.20 -15.12
CA LEU A 747 21.49 -18.16 -15.68
C LEU A 747 20.08 -17.86 -15.13
N GLU A 748 19.12 -17.63 -16.02
CA GLU A 748 17.69 -17.63 -15.66
C GLU A 748 17.13 -19.06 -15.73
N ILE A 749 16.43 -19.51 -14.69
CA ILE A 749 15.84 -20.85 -14.64
C ILE A 749 14.33 -20.76 -14.56
N THR A 750 13.63 -21.40 -15.49
CA THR A 750 12.17 -21.41 -15.61
C THR A 750 11.59 -22.81 -15.38
N GLY A 751 10.27 -22.91 -15.13
CA GLY A 751 9.55 -24.19 -15.09
C GLY A 751 9.84 -25.12 -13.90
N GLY A 752 10.45 -24.62 -12.82
CA GLY A 752 10.68 -25.38 -11.59
C GLY A 752 9.43 -25.52 -10.71
N GLN A 753 9.42 -26.52 -9.84
CA GLN A 753 8.30 -26.83 -8.96
C GLN A 753 8.20 -25.84 -7.79
N ALA A 754 6.99 -25.34 -7.54
CA ALA A 754 6.66 -24.43 -6.44
C ALA A 754 7.11 -24.97 -5.06
N GLY A 755 7.88 -24.17 -4.31
CA GLY A 755 8.42 -24.55 -3.00
C GLY A 755 9.65 -25.47 -3.04
N VAL A 756 10.38 -25.49 -4.16
CA VAL A 756 11.59 -26.30 -4.35
C VAL A 756 12.79 -25.40 -4.69
N PHE A 757 13.91 -25.65 -4.03
CA PHE A 757 15.22 -25.10 -4.38
C PHE A 757 15.90 -26.00 -5.42
N TYR A 758 16.49 -25.44 -6.48
CA TYR A 758 17.31 -26.17 -7.44
C TYR A 758 18.77 -25.70 -7.38
N GLU A 759 19.67 -26.57 -6.96
CA GLU A 759 21.11 -26.34 -7.06
C GLU A 759 21.59 -26.71 -8.47
N VAL A 760 22.25 -25.79 -9.16
CA VAL A 760 22.95 -26.06 -10.44
C VAL A 760 24.40 -26.44 -10.15
N ARG A 761 24.94 -27.47 -10.82
CA ARG A 761 26.31 -27.97 -10.61
C ARG A 761 26.97 -28.29 -11.97
N ARG A 762 28.31 -28.14 -12.08
CA ARG A 762 29.09 -28.56 -13.27
C ARG A 762 29.37 -30.08 -13.30
N ASP A 763 29.11 -30.75 -12.19
CA ASP A 763 29.33 -32.19 -11.94
C ASP A 763 28.17 -32.70 -11.05
N PRO A 764 27.74 -33.97 -11.11
CA PRO A 764 26.63 -34.49 -10.29
C PRO A 764 26.81 -34.37 -8.77
N ASP A 765 28.06 -34.33 -8.30
CA ASP A 765 28.43 -34.32 -6.88
C ASP A 765 29.32 -33.12 -6.49
N GLY A 766 30.00 -32.49 -7.45
CA GLY A 766 30.74 -31.24 -7.28
C GLY A 766 29.89 -30.05 -6.79
N PRO A 767 30.50 -28.98 -6.24
CA PRO A 767 29.80 -27.91 -5.53
C PRO A 767 28.80 -27.11 -6.39
N PRO A 768 27.79 -26.48 -5.76
CA PRO A 768 26.80 -25.66 -6.48
C PRO A 768 27.43 -24.40 -7.09
N LEU A 769 26.92 -24.02 -8.27
CA LEU A 769 27.18 -22.75 -8.92
C LEU A 769 26.29 -21.67 -8.31
N GLY A 770 26.85 -20.92 -7.37
CA GLY A 770 26.15 -19.84 -6.68
C GLY A 770 25.10 -20.34 -5.68
N LEU A 771 24.11 -19.49 -5.41
CA LEU A 771 22.98 -19.80 -4.54
C LEU A 771 21.90 -20.61 -5.28
N PRO A 772 21.16 -21.50 -4.60
CA PRO A 772 20.15 -22.33 -5.24
C PRO A 772 18.95 -21.52 -5.75
N ALA A 773 18.40 -21.93 -6.89
CA ALA A 773 17.22 -21.37 -7.51
C ALA A 773 15.97 -21.70 -6.70
N TYR A 774 15.44 -20.77 -5.91
CA TYR A 774 14.17 -20.99 -5.23
C TYR A 774 12.99 -20.66 -6.15
N PHE A 775 12.16 -21.66 -6.44
CA PHE A 775 10.84 -21.43 -7.01
C PHE A 775 9.87 -21.17 -5.87
N HIS A 776 9.28 -19.97 -5.86
CA HIS A 776 8.34 -19.55 -4.83
C HIS A 776 7.16 -20.52 -4.73
N LYS A 777 6.53 -20.61 -3.55
CA LYS A 777 5.29 -21.38 -3.45
C LYS A 777 4.14 -20.57 -4.05
N THR A 778 3.36 -21.21 -4.91
CA THR A 778 1.99 -20.77 -5.17
C THR A 778 1.10 -21.17 -3.99
N ASP A 779 -0.03 -20.50 -3.82
CA ASP A 779 -0.94 -20.79 -2.71
C ASP A 779 -1.55 -22.19 -2.84
N GLU A 780 -1.96 -22.76 -1.70
CA GLU A 780 -2.53 -24.10 -1.64
C GLU A 780 -4.05 -24.12 -1.93
N ARG A 781 -4.67 -22.95 -2.12
CA ARG A 781 -6.05 -22.75 -2.58
C ARG A 781 -6.15 -22.11 -3.97
N ASP A 782 -5.09 -21.47 -4.45
CA ASP A 782 -4.98 -20.90 -5.79
C ASP A 782 -3.55 -21.06 -6.33
N ALA A 783 -3.41 -21.88 -7.39
CA ALA A 783 -2.14 -22.17 -8.02
C ALA A 783 -1.59 -21.01 -8.90
N ALA A 784 -2.35 -19.94 -9.11
CA ALA A 784 -1.87 -18.71 -9.74
C ALA A 784 -1.35 -17.69 -8.70
N ALA A 785 -1.89 -17.70 -7.48
CA ALA A 785 -1.48 -16.79 -6.41
C ALA A 785 -0.18 -17.22 -5.72
N ASN A 786 0.55 -16.26 -5.14
CA ASN A 786 1.75 -16.48 -4.32
C ASN A 786 1.38 -16.85 -2.88
N LYS A 787 1.92 -17.97 -2.38
CA LYS A 787 1.67 -18.39 -1.00
C LYS A 787 2.17 -17.34 -0.01
N GLY A 788 1.27 -16.90 0.86
CA GLY A 788 1.56 -15.93 1.90
C GLY A 788 1.40 -14.48 1.48
N ILE A 789 0.97 -14.16 0.25
CA ILE A 789 0.56 -12.79 -0.10
C ILE A 789 -0.98 -12.74 -0.14
N GLY A 790 -1.59 -12.25 0.95
CA GLY A 790 -2.98 -11.80 1.00
C GLY A 790 -4.10 -12.82 0.72
N ALA A 791 -4.52 -13.57 1.73
CA ALA A 791 -5.83 -14.27 1.73
C ALA A 791 -6.39 -14.51 3.14
N ASP A 792 -5.52 -14.83 4.12
CA ASP A 792 -5.88 -14.96 5.54
C ASP A 792 -5.18 -13.84 6.34
N PRO A 793 -5.92 -12.91 6.98
CA PRO A 793 -5.35 -11.83 7.78
C PRO A 793 -4.48 -12.31 8.95
N SER A 794 -4.67 -13.56 9.39
CA SER A 794 -4.04 -14.14 10.58
C SER A 794 -2.66 -14.72 10.30
N TYR A 795 -2.35 -15.06 9.04
CA TYR A 795 -1.16 -15.84 8.65
C TYR A 795 -0.49 -15.44 7.32
N GLY A 796 -1.03 -14.46 6.59
CA GLY A 796 -0.40 -13.92 5.38
C GLY A 796 0.49 -12.70 5.67
N LEU A 797 1.53 -12.50 4.85
CA LEU A 797 2.28 -11.24 4.80
C LEU A 797 1.33 -10.12 4.36
N GLN A 798 1.25 -9.07 5.17
CA GLN A 798 0.43 -7.92 4.90
C GLN A 798 1.27 -6.85 4.22
N ILE A 799 1.03 -6.62 2.92
CA ILE A 799 1.73 -5.58 2.16
C ILE A 799 1.45 -4.22 2.83
N ASN A 800 2.50 -3.43 3.02
CA ASN A 800 2.56 -2.18 3.81
C ASN A 800 2.50 -2.33 5.34
N LEU A 801 2.39 -3.55 5.92
CA LEU A 801 2.54 -3.77 7.37
C LEU A 801 3.77 -4.63 7.69
N ASP A 802 4.07 -5.65 6.87
CA ASP A 802 5.35 -6.33 6.83
C ASP A 802 6.28 -5.67 5.79
N LEU A 803 7.60 -5.72 6.03
CA LEU A 803 8.63 -5.26 5.08
C LEU A 803 8.70 -6.19 3.85
N ALA A 804 7.72 -6.02 2.94
CA ALA A 804 7.48 -6.91 1.81
C ALA A 804 8.37 -6.59 0.59
N ILE A 805 8.87 -7.64 -0.08
CA ILE A 805 9.67 -7.51 -1.29
C ILE A 805 8.75 -7.37 -2.52
N SER A 806 8.78 -6.21 -3.14
CA SER A 806 8.29 -6.01 -4.52
C SER A 806 9.47 -5.61 -5.42
N ARG A 807 9.55 -6.21 -6.61
CA ARG A 807 10.40 -5.74 -7.72
C ARG A 807 9.48 -5.39 -8.88
N GLY A 808 9.45 -4.11 -9.24
CA GLY A 808 8.36 -3.55 -10.04
C GLY A 808 8.51 -3.59 -11.56
N THR A 809 7.72 -2.71 -12.19
CA THR A 809 7.71 -2.27 -13.60
C THR A 809 7.54 -3.29 -14.73
N GLN A 810 7.73 -4.60 -14.53
CA GLN A 810 7.42 -5.59 -15.58
C GLN A 810 5.93 -5.96 -15.67
N TRP A 811 5.15 -5.73 -14.60
CA TRP A 811 3.69 -5.71 -14.64
C TRP A 811 3.14 -4.58 -13.77
N THR A 812 2.06 -3.94 -14.23
CA THR A 812 1.33 -2.92 -13.47
C THR A 812 0.30 -3.56 -12.55
N ALA A 813 0.74 -4.28 -11.52
CA ALA A 813 -0.14 -4.78 -10.47
C ALA A 813 -0.60 -3.61 -9.57
N THR A 814 -1.92 -3.46 -9.43
CA THR A 814 -2.58 -2.31 -8.79
C THR A 814 -3.48 -2.65 -7.60
N THR A 815 -3.81 -3.94 -7.42
CA THR A 815 -4.56 -4.51 -6.29
C THR A 815 -3.75 -5.58 -5.55
N PRO A 816 -4.12 -5.94 -4.29
CA PRO A 816 -3.49 -7.07 -3.59
C PRO A 816 -3.65 -8.41 -4.30
N ALA A 817 -4.76 -8.63 -5.01
CA ALA A 817 -5.01 -9.84 -5.79
C ALA A 817 -4.10 -9.93 -7.03
N GLU A 818 -3.86 -8.82 -7.74
CA GLU A 818 -2.87 -8.76 -8.82
C GLU A 818 -1.44 -8.99 -8.30
N LEU A 819 -1.10 -8.47 -7.11
CA LEU A 819 0.20 -8.72 -6.46
C LEU A 819 0.34 -10.18 -6.01
N ALA A 820 -0.73 -10.81 -5.52
CA ALA A 820 -0.75 -12.23 -5.23
C ALA A 820 -0.56 -13.05 -6.52
N ALA A 821 -1.30 -12.75 -7.59
CA ALA A 821 -1.28 -13.47 -8.86
C ALA A 821 -0.09 -13.14 -9.79
N THR A 822 0.74 -12.14 -9.47
CA THR A 822 1.95 -11.83 -10.23
C THR A 822 3.06 -12.83 -9.89
N PRO A 823 3.44 -13.76 -10.79
CA PRO A 823 4.50 -14.71 -10.48
C PRO A 823 5.83 -13.96 -10.30
N PRO A 824 6.59 -14.23 -9.22
CA PRO A 824 7.92 -13.64 -9.05
C PRO A 824 8.81 -14.06 -10.21
N LEU A 825 9.66 -13.13 -10.67
CA LEU A 825 10.52 -13.36 -11.83
C LEU A 825 11.36 -14.64 -11.66
N PRO A 826 11.56 -15.43 -12.74
CA PRO A 826 12.28 -16.68 -12.66
C PRO A 826 13.67 -16.49 -12.02
N PRO A 827 14.12 -17.39 -11.13
CA PRO A 827 15.35 -17.18 -10.37
C PRO A 827 16.57 -17.03 -11.30
N LEU A 828 17.20 -15.85 -11.22
CA LEU A 828 18.42 -15.49 -11.94
C LEU A 828 19.64 -15.76 -11.05
N LEU A 829 20.45 -16.76 -11.41
CA LEU A 829 21.59 -17.23 -10.62
C LEU A 829 22.89 -16.64 -11.15
N ALA A 830 23.72 -16.09 -10.27
CA ALA A 830 25.12 -15.81 -10.59
C ALA A 830 25.91 -17.13 -10.63
N THR A 831 26.50 -17.45 -11.78
CA THR A 831 27.20 -18.73 -12.07
C THR A 831 28.63 -18.58 -12.58
N GLU A 832 29.09 -17.33 -12.71
CA GLU A 832 30.27 -16.89 -13.49
C GLU A 832 30.14 -17.19 -15.00
N PRO A 833 30.95 -16.56 -15.88
CA PRO A 833 30.84 -16.77 -17.33
C PRO A 833 31.15 -18.21 -17.76
N LEU A 834 30.12 -19.01 -18.02
CA LEU A 834 30.21 -20.41 -18.45
C LEU A 834 30.59 -20.52 -19.94
N ASP A 835 31.48 -21.45 -20.26
CA ASP A 835 31.95 -21.70 -21.63
C ASP A 835 31.02 -22.64 -22.42
N ALA A 836 31.00 -22.49 -23.75
CA ALA A 836 30.23 -23.36 -24.63
C ALA A 836 30.73 -24.82 -24.54
N GLY A 837 29.81 -25.78 -24.64
CA GLY A 837 30.03 -27.21 -24.36
C GLY A 837 29.82 -27.63 -22.91
N THR A 838 29.69 -26.68 -21.96
CA THR A 838 29.40 -26.96 -20.55
C THR A 838 28.09 -27.73 -20.40
N THR A 839 28.11 -28.79 -19.61
CA THR A 839 26.92 -29.55 -19.19
C THR A 839 26.59 -29.23 -17.74
N LEU A 840 25.31 -29.06 -17.43
CA LEU A 840 24.81 -28.68 -16.12
C LEU A 840 23.89 -29.76 -15.53
N TYR A 841 24.12 -30.05 -14.25
CA TYR A 841 23.38 -31.00 -13.44
C TYR A 841 22.54 -30.25 -12.39
N PHE A 842 21.39 -30.82 -12.02
CA PHE A 842 20.42 -30.15 -11.15
C PHE A 842 20.02 -31.04 -9.97
N ARG A 843 20.00 -30.47 -8.77
CA ARG A 843 19.47 -31.13 -7.56
C ARG A 843 18.30 -30.32 -6.99
N ALA A 844 17.13 -30.92 -6.98
CA ALA A 844 15.93 -30.39 -6.32
C ALA A 844 15.99 -30.65 -4.80
N ILE A 845 15.55 -29.68 -4.01
CA ILE A 845 15.43 -29.73 -2.54
C ILE A 845 14.10 -29.10 -2.14
N LYS A 846 13.14 -29.90 -1.66
CA LYS A 846 11.82 -29.41 -1.23
C LYS A 846 11.97 -28.57 0.04
N ALA A 847 11.63 -27.29 0.00
CA ALA A 847 12.03 -26.31 1.02
C ALA A 847 11.58 -26.67 2.44
N HIS A 848 10.32 -27.07 2.59
CA HIS A 848 9.71 -27.37 3.90
C HIS A 848 10.19 -28.69 4.51
N THR A 849 10.44 -29.73 3.71
CA THR A 849 10.81 -31.07 4.21
C THR A 849 12.30 -31.40 4.07
N ARG A 850 13.09 -30.51 3.45
CA ARG A 850 14.51 -30.71 3.05
C ARG A 850 14.78 -31.97 2.20
N ALA A 851 13.75 -32.68 1.75
CA ALA A 851 13.89 -33.87 0.91
C ALA A 851 14.54 -33.51 -0.44
N THR A 852 15.57 -34.26 -0.85
CA THR A 852 16.37 -33.93 -2.05
C THR A 852 16.30 -34.99 -3.13
N ALA A 853 16.17 -34.59 -4.39
CA ALA A 853 16.23 -35.47 -5.56
C ALA A 853 17.24 -34.94 -6.59
N ARG A 854 17.99 -35.83 -7.24
CA ARG A 854 18.79 -35.47 -8.43
C ARG A 854 17.90 -35.57 -9.67
N LEU A 855 17.98 -34.60 -10.58
CA LEU A 855 17.27 -34.69 -11.85
C LEU A 855 18.05 -35.61 -12.81
N SER A 856 17.33 -36.44 -13.55
CA SER A 856 17.90 -37.37 -14.55
C SER A 856 18.21 -36.72 -15.91
N ARG A 857 17.75 -35.48 -16.14
CA ARG A 857 18.01 -34.68 -17.35
C ARG A 857 19.02 -33.57 -17.02
N THR A 858 19.97 -33.36 -17.91
CA THR A 858 20.95 -32.28 -17.88
C THR A 858 20.57 -31.16 -18.86
N ALA A 859 21.21 -29.99 -18.74
CA ALA A 859 21.20 -28.94 -19.76
C ALA A 859 22.60 -28.82 -20.38
N ARG A 860 22.71 -28.49 -21.66
CA ARG A 860 24.00 -28.29 -22.35
C ARG A 860 24.05 -26.92 -23.04
N ILE A 861 25.13 -26.18 -22.82
CA ILE A 861 25.32 -24.84 -23.40
C ILE A 861 25.93 -24.97 -24.78
N GLU A 862 25.11 -25.14 -25.81
CA GLU A 862 25.59 -25.27 -27.20
C GLU A 862 26.06 -23.93 -27.79
N GLN A 863 27.07 -24.01 -28.67
CA GLN A 863 27.61 -22.84 -29.37
C GLN A 863 26.57 -22.23 -30.32
N VAL A 864 26.56 -20.91 -30.45
CA VAL A 864 25.75 -20.18 -31.44
C VAL A 864 26.65 -19.73 -32.60
N PRO A 865 26.24 -19.88 -33.87
CA PRO A 865 27.02 -19.40 -35.01
C PRO A 865 27.12 -17.87 -35.08
N GLN A 866 28.05 -17.35 -35.90
CA GLN A 866 28.25 -15.91 -36.03
C GLN A 866 27.04 -15.22 -36.67
N ILE A 867 26.41 -14.33 -35.91
CA ILE A 867 25.26 -13.51 -36.32
C ILE A 867 25.70 -12.05 -36.36
N ALA A 868 25.40 -11.33 -37.44
CA ALA A 868 25.79 -9.91 -37.59
C ALA A 868 24.81 -9.11 -38.44
N ALA A 869 24.74 -7.80 -38.19
CA ALA A 869 24.07 -6.83 -39.05
C ALA A 869 24.94 -6.51 -40.30
N VAL A 870 24.30 -6.42 -41.47
CA VAL A 870 24.92 -6.15 -42.77
C VAL A 870 24.09 -5.10 -43.52
N PRO A 871 24.67 -3.95 -43.92
CA PRO A 871 26.00 -3.47 -43.55
C PRO A 871 26.11 -3.22 -42.03
N ALA A 872 27.30 -3.40 -41.47
CA ALA A 872 27.52 -3.26 -40.03
C ALA A 872 27.38 -1.80 -39.53
N ALA A 873 27.58 -0.82 -40.42
CA ALA A 873 27.34 0.60 -40.16
C ALA A 873 26.17 1.11 -41.02
N VAL A 874 25.21 1.78 -40.39
CA VAL A 874 23.91 2.12 -41.02
C VAL A 874 23.56 3.59 -40.78
N ARG A 875 23.05 4.29 -41.80
CA ARG A 875 22.48 5.65 -41.64
C ARG A 875 21.01 5.55 -41.24
N SER A 876 20.54 6.47 -40.40
CA SER A 876 19.13 6.50 -39.98
C SER A 876 18.19 6.52 -41.20
N GLY A 877 17.16 5.67 -41.19
CA GLY A 877 16.25 5.50 -42.33
C GLY A 877 16.77 4.58 -43.44
N SER A 878 17.84 3.81 -43.21
CA SER A 878 18.30 2.76 -44.13
C SER A 878 17.89 1.38 -43.60
N ALA A 879 17.48 0.46 -44.47
CA ALA A 879 17.24 -0.93 -44.07
C ALA A 879 18.56 -1.66 -43.76
N VAL A 880 18.53 -2.63 -42.85
CA VAL A 880 19.67 -3.52 -42.54
C VAL A 880 19.24 -4.98 -42.73
N THR A 881 20.21 -5.87 -42.87
CA THR A 881 19.98 -7.32 -42.97
C THR A 881 20.76 -8.03 -41.88
N VAL A 882 20.10 -8.82 -41.04
CA VAL A 882 20.77 -9.67 -40.06
C VAL A 882 21.06 -11.03 -40.69
N VAL A 883 22.33 -11.44 -40.65
CA VAL A 883 22.82 -12.65 -41.30
C VAL A 883 23.38 -13.60 -40.25
N VAL A 884 22.82 -14.81 -40.19
CA VAL A 884 23.37 -15.98 -39.49
C VAL A 884 24.31 -16.66 -40.49
N ARG A 885 25.63 -16.62 -40.28
CA ARG A 885 26.59 -16.97 -41.36
C ARG A 885 26.71 -18.46 -41.68
N ALA A 886 26.42 -19.32 -40.72
CA ALA A 886 26.41 -20.77 -40.86
C ALA A 886 25.42 -21.34 -39.85
N SER A 887 24.15 -21.46 -40.23
CA SER A 887 23.09 -21.95 -39.34
C SER A 887 23.26 -23.44 -39.02
N VAL A 888 22.92 -23.84 -37.80
CA VAL A 888 23.04 -25.23 -37.37
C VAL A 888 21.77 -25.99 -37.78
N VAL A 889 21.92 -27.14 -38.43
CA VAL A 889 20.77 -28.01 -38.77
C VAL A 889 20.11 -28.50 -37.49
N GLY A 890 18.79 -28.28 -37.37
CA GLY A 890 18.02 -28.56 -36.16
C GLY A 890 17.89 -27.37 -35.20
N ASP A 891 18.69 -26.31 -35.33
CA ASP A 891 18.39 -25.04 -34.68
C ASP A 891 17.27 -24.29 -35.46
N ARG A 892 16.41 -23.56 -34.74
CA ARG A 892 15.41 -22.64 -35.28
C ARG A 892 15.73 -21.21 -34.83
N TYR A 893 15.83 -20.31 -35.80
CA TYR A 893 16.28 -18.93 -35.67
C TYR A 893 15.13 -17.95 -35.92
N GLN A 894 14.99 -16.94 -35.06
CA GLN A 894 13.97 -15.88 -35.19
C GLN A 894 14.59 -14.53 -34.84
N LEU A 895 14.57 -13.57 -35.77
CA LEU A 895 14.94 -12.20 -35.47
C LEU A 895 13.83 -11.52 -34.68
N THR A 896 14.17 -10.76 -33.64
CA THR A 896 13.27 -9.91 -32.87
C THR A 896 13.84 -8.50 -32.67
N GLN A 897 12.94 -7.54 -32.46
CA GLN A 897 13.22 -6.19 -31.98
C GLN A 897 12.23 -5.89 -30.86
N ASP A 898 12.70 -5.40 -29.71
CA ASP A 898 11.86 -5.05 -28.55
C ASP A 898 10.87 -6.18 -28.14
N GLY A 899 11.33 -7.43 -28.25
CA GLY A 899 10.57 -8.66 -27.99
C GLY A 899 9.69 -9.16 -29.14
N GLN A 900 9.38 -8.33 -30.14
CA GLN A 900 8.49 -8.66 -31.27
C GLN A 900 9.25 -9.27 -32.47
N PRO A 901 8.66 -10.24 -33.20
CA PRO A 901 9.32 -10.91 -34.33
C PRO A 901 9.45 -10.02 -35.57
N VAL A 902 10.65 -9.98 -36.13
CA VAL A 902 10.98 -9.23 -37.35
C VAL A 902 11.09 -10.23 -38.51
N GLY A 903 9.94 -10.47 -39.16
CA GLY A 903 9.79 -11.51 -40.17
C GLY A 903 9.62 -12.93 -39.57
N PRO A 904 9.43 -13.96 -40.41
CA PRO A 904 9.19 -15.32 -39.95
C PRO A 904 10.45 -16.00 -39.41
N ALA A 905 10.26 -16.92 -38.45
CA ALA A 905 11.30 -17.85 -38.02
C ALA A 905 11.79 -18.72 -39.19
N ARG A 906 13.08 -19.05 -39.18
CA ARG A 906 13.74 -19.92 -40.16
C ARG A 906 14.48 -21.04 -39.45
N ASP A 907 14.26 -22.27 -39.88
CA ASP A 907 15.05 -23.42 -39.45
C ASP A 907 16.44 -23.40 -40.12
N GLY A 908 17.45 -23.93 -39.44
CA GLY A 908 18.82 -23.98 -39.92
C GLY A 908 19.05 -25.07 -40.96
N ASP A 909 19.79 -24.72 -42.00
CA ASP A 909 20.02 -25.52 -43.21
C ASP A 909 21.51 -25.86 -43.44
N GLY A 910 22.40 -25.48 -42.51
CA GLY A 910 23.86 -25.55 -42.69
C GLY A 910 24.45 -24.35 -43.44
N GLY A 911 23.60 -23.55 -44.09
CA GLY A 911 23.95 -22.37 -44.87
C GLY A 911 23.68 -21.06 -44.13
N ALA A 912 23.74 -19.95 -44.88
CA ALA A 912 23.56 -18.61 -44.33
C ALA A 912 22.08 -18.19 -44.32
N LEU A 913 21.50 -18.01 -43.13
CA LEU A 913 20.15 -17.47 -42.98
C LEU A 913 20.19 -15.95 -43.00
N VAL A 914 19.19 -15.34 -43.64
CA VAL A 914 19.13 -13.92 -43.97
C VAL A 914 17.77 -13.37 -43.54
N PHE A 915 17.78 -12.31 -42.74
CA PHE A 915 16.60 -11.64 -42.20
C PHE A 915 16.67 -10.14 -42.52
N SER A 916 15.79 -9.66 -43.40
CA SER A 916 15.71 -8.24 -43.78
C SER A 916 14.86 -7.45 -42.79
N THR A 917 15.30 -6.24 -42.41
CA THR A 917 14.54 -5.33 -41.55
C THR A 917 13.82 -4.25 -42.37
N ALA A 918 12.87 -3.56 -41.75
CA ALA A 918 12.44 -2.23 -42.18
C ALA A 918 13.61 -1.21 -42.09
N PRO A 919 13.45 0.04 -42.57
CA PRO A 919 14.39 1.12 -42.28
C PRO A 919 14.64 1.32 -40.77
N VAL A 920 15.90 1.38 -40.34
CA VAL A 920 16.32 1.43 -38.93
C VAL A 920 17.12 2.68 -38.58
N SER A 921 17.29 2.93 -37.28
CA SER A 921 18.25 3.90 -36.76
C SER A 921 19.57 3.21 -36.37
N PRO A 922 20.67 3.98 -36.16
CA PRO A 922 21.90 3.43 -35.55
C PRO A 922 21.74 3.01 -34.08
N SER A 923 20.63 3.37 -33.43
CA SER A 923 20.32 3.00 -32.04
C SER A 923 19.42 1.76 -31.92
N THR A 924 18.77 1.32 -33.00
CA THR A 924 17.93 0.11 -33.00
C THR A 924 18.70 -1.10 -32.48
N ARG A 925 18.07 -1.92 -31.64
CA ARG A 925 18.65 -3.12 -31.04
C ARG A 925 17.86 -4.34 -31.50
N PHE A 926 18.58 -5.31 -32.07
CA PHE A 926 18.00 -6.58 -32.49
C PHE A 926 18.46 -7.72 -31.57
N GLN A 927 17.63 -8.76 -31.51
CA GLN A 927 17.90 -9.98 -30.78
C GLN A 927 17.61 -11.16 -31.71
N MET A 928 18.51 -12.14 -31.78
CA MET A 928 18.26 -13.38 -32.52
C MET A 928 17.90 -14.47 -31.51
N LEU A 929 16.64 -14.92 -31.49
CA LEU A 929 16.24 -16.12 -30.75
C LEU A 929 16.87 -17.35 -31.43
N VAL A 930 17.47 -18.26 -30.66
CA VAL A 930 17.90 -19.57 -31.15
C VAL A 930 17.38 -20.67 -30.22
N THR A 931 16.79 -21.71 -30.79
CA THR A 931 16.21 -22.87 -30.09
C THR A 931 16.56 -24.14 -30.85
N HIS A 932 16.55 -25.32 -30.22
CA HIS A 932 16.79 -26.60 -30.89
C HIS A 932 15.59 -27.55 -30.70
N PRO A 933 14.57 -27.51 -31.58
CA PRO A 933 13.35 -28.30 -31.40
C PRO A 933 13.62 -29.81 -31.48
N GLY A 934 13.51 -30.51 -30.35
CA GLY A 934 13.63 -31.97 -30.26
C GLY A 934 14.83 -32.50 -29.46
N GLU A 935 15.66 -31.63 -28.87
CA GLU A 935 16.83 -32.07 -28.09
C GLU A 935 16.45 -32.88 -26.81
N PRO A 936 17.06 -34.07 -26.56
CA PRO A 936 16.78 -34.90 -25.40
C PRO A 936 17.48 -34.41 -24.11
N GLY A 937 17.18 -33.18 -23.68
CA GLY A 937 17.74 -32.54 -22.48
C GLY A 937 16.74 -31.67 -21.73
N ILE A 938 17.20 -30.86 -20.78
CA ILE A 938 16.46 -29.66 -20.34
C ILE A 938 16.70 -28.59 -21.42
N PRO A 939 15.65 -28.05 -22.06
CA PRO A 939 15.80 -27.23 -23.26
C PRO A 939 16.47 -25.89 -22.97
N VAL A 940 17.54 -25.58 -23.72
CA VAL A 940 18.30 -24.32 -23.58
C VAL A 940 17.94 -23.35 -24.72
N ARG A 941 17.19 -22.30 -24.39
CA ARG A 941 16.98 -21.15 -25.28
C ARG A 941 18.23 -20.27 -25.26
N ARG A 942 18.70 -19.88 -26.44
CA ARG A 942 19.90 -19.05 -26.64
C ARG A 942 19.50 -17.72 -27.28
N ALA A 943 20.31 -16.68 -27.10
CA ALA A 943 20.24 -15.45 -27.90
C ALA A 943 21.60 -15.01 -28.41
N VAL A 944 21.55 -14.06 -29.35
CA VAL A 944 22.62 -13.08 -29.57
C VAL A 944 22.00 -11.69 -29.74
N ARG A 945 22.49 -10.70 -28.99
CA ARG A 945 22.22 -9.27 -29.26
C ARG A 945 22.96 -8.81 -30.51
N VAL A 946 22.24 -8.19 -31.44
CA VAL A 946 22.75 -7.73 -32.74
C VAL A 946 22.55 -6.22 -32.87
N ASN A 947 23.67 -5.50 -33.03
CA ASN A 947 23.70 -4.04 -33.01
C ASN A 947 24.21 -3.49 -34.35
N PRO A 948 23.44 -2.65 -35.06
CA PRO A 948 23.98 -1.72 -36.04
C PRO A 948 24.94 -0.73 -35.35
N ALA A 949 26.00 -0.33 -36.05
CA ALA A 949 26.89 0.75 -35.63
C ALA A 949 26.52 2.07 -36.35
N PRO A 950 26.80 3.24 -35.74
CA PRO A 950 26.82 4.49 -36.47
C PRO A 950 27.95 4.47 -37.52
N PRO A 951 27.79 5.17 -38.67
CA PRO A 951 28.87 5.36 -39.61
C PRO A 951 29.99 6.19 -38.96
N THR A 952 31.23 5.73 -39.08
CA THR A 952 32.39 6.52 -38.65
C THR A 952 32.48 7.81 -39.48
N PRO A 953 32.71 8.98 -38.86
CA PRO A 953 33.07 10.18 -39.60
C PRO A 953 34.36 9.94 -40.41
N ARG A 954 34.49 10.62 -41.54
CA ARG A 954 35.70 10.70 -42.36
C ARG A 954 36.35 12.07 -42.17
#